data_AF-A0A0D3GUG2-F1
#
_entry.id   AF-A0A0D3GUG2-F1
#
_cell.length_a   1.000
_cell.length_b   1.000
_cell.length_c   1.000
_cell.angle_alpha   90.00
_cell.angle_beta   90.00
_cell.angle_gamma   90.00
#
_symmetry.space_group_name_H-M   'P 1'
#
loop_
_entity.id
_entity.type
_entity.pdbx_description
1 polymer ?
#
loop_
_entity_poly.entity_id
_entity_poly.type
_entity_poly.pdbx_seq_one_letter_code
_entity_poly.pdbx_strand_id
1 'polypeptide(L)'
;MASSRCRVAYVVLAALAAAPFLLLLLYGGGSPSALCLAAARSGGASRRLQYPSVAWSRVPPLPARLGFRSVAFLPARGHARKAAAYLFAVQRGARVIYDADARNAVLGSNLTKHFDVDLDHRQGGGVLLQYSHADPNRTVVNPYVHFGQPSVWPRGLPLHKAGEVGVEEFYTQVFGGGQFIQQGLCNGLPDVDAVFYFTRKSSEMEAFDLRFDADAPKVALPQGMMAPINSVNTLFHSPAFWGLALPVSVSPMAADVIRGYWSQRILWEIGGYLVVYPPTVHRMDNVHAHPFDDEKDIHVSVGRLIDFLMEWRSHKQTLFERILDLSYAMTEEGFWGEKDLQFMSAWLQDLVSVGYRQPRLMSLEIDRPRATIGHGDKQVFVPKKLPAVHLGVEEIGEVSTEIGNLIKWRKHFGDVVLIVHCTVPVDRVALEWRLLYGRIFRAVVILSEKSNSDLAVEVSNLAQAYKFLPKVFDRFAGAGGFMFLQDHMILNYWNLYDFDKAKLWITNKVKESWSDVPLHGNKIEWFINQGDMVKKAIASFPFQYQANYKRSVGEDKIIHCNSEIFYIPRSHIGDFSYLVQAIGSLDIHHSIAIPMLFLAMDLPSNFESKALTKLIYRTNVPSNATFATIYTAQAHAVYPMKVQNEIDFVELIRVMASGDPFLMELI
;
A
#
# COMPACT_ATOMS: atom_id res chain seq x y z
N MET A 1 -16.15 4.71 -61.45
CA MET A 1 -15.74 3.90 -60.28
C MET A 1 -14.29 4.22 -59.96
N ALA A 2 -14.06 5.08 -58.98
CA ALA A 2 -12.72 5.39 -58.46
C ALA A 2 -12.85 5.54 -56.95
N SER A 3 -12.08 4.75 -56.20
CA SER A 3 -12.12 4.70 -54.75
C SER A 3 -11.55 6.00 -54.16
N SER A 4 -12.41 6.74 -53.48
CA SER A 4 -12.04 7.92 -52.70
C SER A 4 -11.25 7.49 -51.47
N ARG A 5 -9.92 7.55 -51.55
CA ARG A 5 -9.02 7.50 -50.39
C ARG A 5 -9.33 8.71 -49.50
N CYS A 6 -10.00 8.46 -48.38
CA CYS A 6 -10.25 9.43 -47.33
C CYS A 6 -8.91 9.87 -46.72
N ARG A 7 -8.43 11.07 -47.06
CA ARG A 7 -7.29 11.70 -46.36
C ARG A 7 -7.78 12.22 -45.02
N VAL A 8 -7.34 11.61 -43.92
CA VAL A 8 -7.46 12.17 -42.57
C VAL A 8 -6.58 13.43 -42.54
N ALA A 9 -7.21 14.61 -42.54
CA ALA A 9 -6.53 15.88 -42.37
C ALA A 9 -6.51 16.24 -40.89
N TYR A 10 -5.32 16.23 -40.27
CA TYR A 10 -5.11 16.85 -38.96
C TYR A 10 -5.18 18.37 -39.15
N VAL A 11 -6.25 19.00 -38.66
CA VAL A 11 -6.34 20.45 -38.58
C VAL A 11 -5.85 20.87 -37.19
N VAL A 12 -4.57 21.21 -37.09
CA VAL A 12 -4.06 22.06 -36.00
C VAL A 12 -4.47 23.48 -36.35
N LEU A 13 -5.46 24.03 -35.64
CA LEU A 13 -5.89 25.42 -35.81
C LEU A 13 -4.94 26.34 -35.03
N ALA A 14 -3.88 26.78 -35.71
CA ALA A 14 -3.37 28.13 -35.52
C ALA A 14 -4.21 29.06 -36.40
N ALA A 15 -4.91 30.02 -35.80
CA ALA A 15 -5.47 31.14 -36.55
C ALA A 15 -4.36 32.16 -36.80
N LEU A 16 -3.76 32.10 -37.99
CA LEU A 16 -3.14 33.27 -38.63
C LEU A 16 -4.26 34.04 -39.35
N ALA A 17 -4.59 35.22 -38.84
CA ALA A 17 -4.82 36.42 -39.65
C ALA A 17 -5.12 37.62 -38.74
N ALA A 18 -4.15 38.52 -38.64
CA ALA A 18 -4.46 39.93 -38.81
C ALA A 18 -3.59 40.42 -39.97
N ALA A 19 -4.28 40.82 -41.03
CA ALA A 19 -3.72 41.32 -42.28
C ALA A 19 -2.87 42.59 -42.07
N PRO A 20 -2.02 42.91 -43.05
CA PRO A 20 -1.87 44.29 -43.45
C PRO A 20 -2.24 44.43 -44.93
N PHE A 21 -3.49 44.83 -45.19
CA PHE A 21 -3.86 45.62 -46.35
C PHE A 21 -4.84 46.69 -45.85
N LEU A 22 -4.49 47.95 -46.09
CA LEU A 22 -5.00 49.20 -45.50
C LEU A 22 -4.64 49.39 -44.01
N LEU A 23 -3.92 50.43 -43.58
CA LEU A 23 -3.84 51.79 -44.10
C LEU A 23 -2.49 52.44 -43.69
N LEU A 24 -1.76 52.91 -44.71
CA LEU A 24 -0.89 54.10 -44.78
C LEU A 24 0.00 53.89 -46.03
N LEU A 25 -0.29 54.36 -47.25
CA LEU A 25 -0.55 55.76 -47.64
C LEU A 25 -0.29 56.73 -46.49
N LEU A 26 0.99 56.86 -46.14
CA LEU A 26 1.70 58.12 -45.92
C LEU A 26 3.11 57.75 -45.40
N TYR A 27 4.09 57.89 -46.30
CA TYR A 27 5.55 57.95 -46.05
C TYR A 27 6.21 56.70 -45.45
N GLY A 28 7.27 56.09 -46.01
CA GLY A 28 8.25 56.50 -47.00
C GLY A 28 9.63 56.03 -46.56
N GLY A 29 10.24 55.10 -47.30
CA GLY A 29 11.69 54.95 -47.47
C GLY A 29 12.53 54.31 -46.34
N GLY A 30 13.33 53.29 -46.69
CA GLY A 30 14.49 52.88 -45.89
C GLY A 30 14.93 51.42 -46.05
N SER A 31 15.95 51.20 -46.88
CA SER A 31 16.63 49.93 -47.22
C SER A 31 17.45 49.32 -46.04
N PRO A 32 17.85 48.03 -46.10
CA PRO A 32 18.25 47.18 -44.96
C PRO A 32 19.76 46.97 -44.85
N SER A 33 20.27 46.50 -43.69
CA SER A 33 21.58 45.82 -43.57
C SER A 33 21.82 45.19 -42.19
N ALA A 34 22.51 44.03 -42.22
CA ALA A 34 23.44 43.50 -41.21
C ALA A 34 22.83 42.86 -39.93
N LEU A 35 23.17 41.66 -39.45
CA LEU A 35 24.24 40.66 -39.67
C LEU A 35 23.64 39.26 -39.36
N CYS A 36 23.85 38.20 -40.16
CA CYS A 36 24.98 37.25 -40.11
C CYS A 36 25.33 36.72 -38.69
N LEU A 37 25.77 35.48 -38.44
CA LEU A 37 25.81 34.17 -39.09
C LEU A 37 26.66 33.32 -38.12
N ALA A 38 26.25 32.12 -37.69
CA ALA A 38 27.22 31.07 -37.36
C ALA A 38 26.52 29.71 -37.34
N ALA A 39 26.88 28.90 -38.33
CA ALA A 39 26.46 27.54 -38.51
C ALA A 39 27.51 26.58 -37.93
N ALA A 40 27.07 25.45 -37.37
CA ALA A 40 27.83 24.22 -37.40
C ALA A 40 26.87 23.05 -37.65
N ARG A 41 27.15 22.32 -38.74
CA ARG A 41 26.38 21.22 -39.33
C ARG A 41 26.84 19.87 -38.79
N SER A 42 25.89 18.94 -38.66
CA SER A 42 25.87 17.54 -39.15
C SER A 42 25.10 16.67 -38.15
N GLY A 43 24.13 15.82 -38.45
CA GLY A 43 23.54 15.30 -39.68
C GLY A 43 22.74 14.08 -39.24
N GLY A 44 21.46 13.97 -39.60
CA GLY A 44 20.59 12.87 -39.17
C GLY A 44 19.13 13.28 -39.17
N ALA A 45 18.48 13.14 -40.32
CA ALA A 45 17.08 13.48 -40.50
C ALA A 45 16.17 12.52 -39.72
N SER A 46 15.57 13.03 -38.65
CA SER A 46 14.22 12.66 -38.21
C SER A 46 13.49 13.96 -37.90
N ARG A 47 12.52 14.33 -38.74
CA ARG A 47 11.66 15.50 -38.53
C ARG A 47 10.83 15.26 -37.26
N ARG A 48 11.37 15.63 -36.09
CA ARG A 48 10.56 15.83 -34.88
C ARG A 48 9.68 17.06 -35.11
N LEU A 49 8.37 16.88 -35.06
CA LEU A 49 7.43 17.98 -34.91
C LEU A 49 7.73 18.66 -33.57
N GLN A 50 8.21 19.90 -33.62
CA GLN A 50 8.44 20.73 -32.44
C GLN A 50 7.07 21.23 -31.94
N TYR A 51 6.71 20.84 -30.71
CA TYR A 51 5.48 21.29 -30.06
C TYR A 51 5.60 22.80 -29.78
N PRO A 52 4.67 23.67 -30.23
CA PRO A 52 4.77 25.09 -29.93
C PRO A 52 4.41 25.32 -28.46
N SER A 53 5.36 25.85 -27.68
CA SER A 53 5.14 26.31 -26.32
C SER A 53 4.39 27.63 -26.33
N VAL A 54 3.06 27.58 -26.25
CA VAL A 54 2.24 28.76 -25.94
C VAL A 54 2.08 28.85 -24.43
N ALA A 55 2.57 29.93 -23.82
CA ALA A 55 2.32 30.21 -22.41
C ALA A 55 0.86 30.66 -22.20
N TRP A 56 0.03 29.76 -21.69
CA TRP A 56 -1.43 29.94 -21.52
C TRP A 56 -1.83 30.98 -20.47
N SER A 57 -0.88 31.53 -19.71
CA SER A 57 -1.11 32.69 -18.84
C SER A 57 -1.41 33.98 -19.62
N ARG A 58 -1.32 33.96 -20.96
CA ARG A 58 -1.60 35.09 -21.85
C ARG A 58 -2.53 34.74 -23.02
N VAL A 59 -3.56 33.91 -22.81
CA VAL A 59 -4.62 33.77 -23.83
C VAL A 59 -5.30 35.15 -24.00
N PRO A 60 -5.18 35.83 -25.16
CA PRO A 60 -5.88 37.07 -25.40
C PRO A 60 -7.40 36.81 -25.31
N PRO A 61 -8.22 37.80 -24.93
CA PRO A 61 -9.66 37.64 -25.04
C PRO A 61 -10.01 37.17 -26.45
N LEU A 62 -10.67 36.01 -26.56
CA LEU A 62 -11.30 35.59 -27.81
C LEU A 62 -12.13 36.77 -28.29
N PRO A 63 -11.95 37.24 -29.54
CA PRO A 63 -12.67 38.41 -30.00
C PRO A 63 -14.16 38.17 -29.81
N ALA A 64 -14.87 39.18 -29.30
CA ALA A 64 -16.32 39.20 -29.08
C ALA A 64 -17.17 38.93 -30.36
N ARG A 65 -16.54 38.57 -31.47
CA ARG A 65 -17.10 38.34 -32.80
C ARG A 65 -17.60 36.92 -33.07
N LEU A 66 -17.43 35.95 -32.16
CA LEU A 66 -18.02 34.61 -32.35
C LEU A 66 -19.53 34.57 -32.07
N GLY A 67 -20.06 35.55 -31.32
CA GLY A 67 -21.50 35.70 -31.11
C GLY A 67 -22.16 34.62 -30.23
N PHE A 68 -21.39 33.78 -29.55
CA PHE A 68 -21.91 32.75 -28.64
C PHE A 68 -22.51 33.38 -27.38
N ARG A 69 -23.70 32.94 -27.01
CA ARG A 69 -24.48 33.45 -25.87
C ARG A 69 -23.81 33.12 -24.54
N SER A 70 -23.26 31.90 -24.43
CA SER A 70 -22.60 31.39 -23.23
C SER A 70 -21.35 32.20 -22.83
N VAL A 71 -20.69 32.84 -23.80
CA VAL A 71 -19.48 33.65 -23.56
C VAL A 71 -19.76 34.85 -22.66
N ALA A 72 -20.98 35.37 -22.65
CA ALA A 72 -21.38 36.50 -21.81
C ALA A 72 -21.30 36.19 -20.30
N PHE A 73 -21.38 34.91 -19.92
CA PHE A 73 -21.34 34.47 -18.52
C PHE A 73 -19.93 34.06 -18.06
N LEU A 74 -18.98 33.92 -18.99
CA LEU A 74 -17.65 33.43 -18.67
C LEU A 74 -16.83 34.51 -17.91
N PRO A 75 -16.06 34.12 -16.90
CA PRO A 75 -15.19 35.05 -16.20
C PRO A 75 -14.11 35.63 -17.12
N ALA A 76 -13.56 36.80 -16.73
CA ALA A 76 -12.51 37.47 -17.49
C ALA A 76 -11.23 36.63 -17.63
N ARG A 77 -10.93 35.80 -16.62
CA ARG A 77 -9.81 34.85 -16.57
C ARG A 77 -10.27 33.52 -15.97
N GLY A 78 -9.53 32.44 -16.20
CA GLY A 78 -9.79 31.12 -15.59
C GLY A 78 -10.19 30.03 -16.58
N HIS A 79 -10.29 28.80 -16.07
CA HIS A 79 -10.46 27.58 -16.88
C HIS A 79 -11.83 27.49 -17.59
N ALA A 80 -12.89 28.06 -17.03
CA ALA A 80 -14.22 28.07 -17.65
C ALA A 80 -14.23 28.69 -19.05
N ARG A 81 -13.25 29.56 -19.37
CA ARG A 81 -13.09 30.15 -20.71
C ARG A 81 -12.83 29.11 -21.81
N LYS A 82 -12.40 27.89 -21.46
CA LYS A 82 -12.26 26.77 -22.40
C LYS A 82 -13.58 26.47 -23.13
N ALA A 83 -14.74 26.75 -22.51
CA ALA A 83 -16.06 26.59 -23.14
C ALA A 83 -16.17 27.24 -24.52
N ALA A 84 -15.67 28.46 -24.68
CA ALA A 84 -15.69 29.16 -25.97
C ALA A 84 -14.85 28.46 -27.04
N ALA A 85 -13.71 27.88 -26.65
CA ALA A 85 -12.85 27.11 -27.54
C ALA A 85 -13.49 25.76 -27.92
N TYR A 86 -14.19 25.11 -26.98
CA TYR A 86 -14.96 23.90 -27.27
C TYR A 86 -16.06 24.16 -28.30
N LEU A 87 -16.89 25.21 -28.12
CA LEU A 87 -17.93 25.56 -29.10
C LEU A 87 -17.36 25.83 -30.49
N PHE A 88 -16.24 26.55 -30.54
CA PHE A 88 -15.53 26.78 -31.80
C PHE A 88 -15.07 25.46 -32.46
N ALA A 89 -14.55 24.50 -31.69
CA ALA A 89 -14.17 23.19 -32.19
C ALA A 89 -15.39 22.37 -32.67
N VAL A 90 -16.49 22.38 -31.91
CA VAL A 90 -17.75 21.71 -32.28
C VAL A 90 -18.31 22.30 -33.58
N GLN A 91 -18.32 23.63 -33.72
CA GLN A 91 -18.76 24.32 -34.94
C GLN A 91 -17.94 23.91 -36.18
N ARG A 92 -16.67 23.52 -35.98
CA ARG A 92 -15.76 23.06 -37.05
C ARG A 92 -15.84 21.55 -37.28
N GLY A 93 -16.78 20.85 -36.66
CA GLY A 93 -17.03 19.43 -36.89
C GLY A 93 -16.13 18.50 -36.07
N ALA A 94 -15.60 18.96 -34.93
CA ALA A 94 -14.89 18.09 -34.00
C ALA A 94 -15.75 16.87 -33.63
N ARG A 95 -15.14 15.68 -33.61
CA ARG A 95 -15.77 14.44 -33.15
C ARG A 95 -15.32 14.03 -31.76
N VAL A 96 -14.12 14.49 -31.39
CA VAL A 96 -13.46 14.22 -30.12
C VAL A 96 -12.81 15.52 -29.66
N ILE A 97 -12.90 15.81 -28.36
CA ILE A 97 -12.24 16.95 -27.72
C ILE A 97 -11.41 16.41 -26.56
N TYR A 98 -10.11 16.72 -26.57
CA TYR A 98 -9.20 16.41 -25.48
C TYR A 98 -9.05 17.64 -24.58
N ASP A 99 -9.58 17.56 -23.37
CA ASP A 99 -9.47 18.58 -22.33
C ASP A 99 -8.25 18.30 -21.46
N ALA A 100 -7.22 19.13 -21.64
CA ALA A 100 -5.90 18.91 -21.06
C ALA A 100 -5.36 20.11 -20.28
N ASP A 101 -4.45 19.82 -19.37
CA ASP A 101 -3.55 20.79 -18.75
C ASP A 101 -2.38 21.09 -19.68
N ALA A 102 -1.97 22.36 -19.74
CA ALA A 102 -0.86 22.81 -20.57
C ALA A 102 0.51 22.21 -20.21
N ARG A 103 0.64 21.66 -18.99
CA ARG A 103 1.88 21.07 -18.46
C ARG A 103 2.04 19.59 -18.80
N ASN A 104 1.02 18.97 -19.37
CA ASN A 104 1.04 17.54 -19.64
C ASN A 104 2.00 17.21 -20.79
N ALA A 105 2.89 16.25 -20.56
CA ALA A 105 3.64 15.57 -21.60
C ALA A 105 2.95 14.22 -21.92
N VAL A 106 2.42 14.08 -23.14
CA VAL A 106 1.81 12.82 -23.59
C VAL A 106 2.87 11.73 -23.65
N LEU A 107 2.64 10.62 -22.95
CA LEU A 107 3.59 9.50 -22.92
C LEU A 107 3.75 8.93 -24.33
N GLY A 108 4.99 8.72 -24.78
CA GLY A 108 5.25 8.25 -26.15
C GLY A 108 4.78 9.20 -27.27
N SER A 109 4.40 10.45 -26.95
CA SER A 109 4.02 11.52 -27.89
C SER A 109 2.88 11.18 -28.85
N ASN A 110 2.00 10.24 -28.49
CA ASN A 110 0.86 9.87 -29.34
C ASN A 110 -0.40 9.57 -28.52
N LEU A 111 -1.34 10.52 -28.52
CA LEU A 111 -2.60 10.44 -27.78
C LEU A 111 -3.52 9.30 -28.28
N THR A 112 -3.51 9.01 -29.58
CA THR A 112 -4.42 8.00 -30.19
C THR A 112 -4.01 6.57 -29.89
N LYS A 113 -2.81 6.35 -29.32
CA LYS A 113 -2.41 5.04 -28.81
C LYS A 113 -2.95 4.77 -27.40
N HIS A 114 -3.26 5.84 -26.68
CA HIS A 114 -3.66 5.77 -25.29
C HIS A 114 -5.17 5.83 -25.11
N PHE A 115 -5.84 6.68 -25.88
CA PHE A 115 -7.30 6.82 -25.83
C PHE A 115 -7.98 6.18 -27.03
N ASP A 116 -9.21 5.71 -26.83
CA ASP A 116 -10.06 5.22 -27.91
C ASP A 116 -10.71 6.41 -28.61
N VAL A 117 -10.04 6.91 -29.65
CA VAL A 117 -10.49 8.08 -30.44
C VAL A 117 -11.55 7.75 -31.49
N ASP A 118 -11.76 6.47 -31.77
CA ASP A 118 -12.83 5.97 -32.63
C ASP A 118 -13.62 4.90 -31.88
N LEU A 119 -14.92 5.12 -31.72
CA LEU A 119 -15.84 4.25 -30.99
C LEU A 119 -16.82 3.52 -31.90
N ASP A 120 -16.48 3.33 -33.17
CA ASP A 120 -17.39 2.77 -34.17
C ASP A 120 -17.98 1.41 -33.74
N HIS A 121 -19.26 1.43 -33.33
CA HIS A 121 -20.00 0.28 -32.79
C HIS A 121 -20.03 -0.94 -33.74
N ARG A 122 -19.77 -0.71 -35.02
CA ARG A 122 -19.78 -1.75 -36.06
C ARG A 122 -18.60 -2.72 -35.99
N GLN A 123 -17.51 -2.33 -35.32
CA GLN A 123 -16.33 -3.18 -35.21
C GLN A 123 -16.34 -4.11 -33.98
N GLY A 124 -17.41 -4.08 -33.17
CA GLY A 124 -17.47 -4.82 -31.91
C GLY A 124 -16.41 -4.29 -30.95
N GLY A 125 -16.76 -3.25 -30.18
CA GLY A 125 -15.81 -2.61 -29.26
C GLY A 125 -15.09 -3.62 -28.38
N GLY A 126 -13.81 -3.39 -28.12
CA GLY A 126 -13.00 -4.26 -27.26
C GLY A 126 -13.66 -4.48 -25.89
N VAL A 127 -13.40 -5.63 -25.28
CA VAL A 127 -13.91 -5.95 -23.95
C VAL A 127 -13.18 -5.09 -22.91
N LEU A 128 -13.94 -4.41 -22.07
CA LEU A 128 -13.44 -3.60 -20.95
C LEU A 128 -13.79 -4.30 -19.63
N LEU A 129 -12.93 -4.13 -18.63
CA LEU A 129 -13.34 -4.44 -17.25
C LEU A 129 -14.35 -3.39 -16.79
N GLN A 130 -15.27 -3.79 -15.93
CA GLN A 130 -16.23 -2.92 -15.29
C GLN A 130 -16.23 -3.20 -13.78
N TYR A 131 -16.30 -2.15 -12.96
CA TYR A 131 -16.43 -2.31 -11.50
C TYR A 131 -17.67 -3.12 -11.13
N SER A 132 -17.56 -3.90 -10.05
CA SER A 132 -18.68 -4.69 -9.55
C SER A 132 -19.83 -3.79 -9.09
N HIS A 133 -21.03 -4.11 -9.53
CA HIS A 133 -22.28 -3.54 -9.02
C HIS A 133 -22.97 -4.43 -7.99
N ALA A 134 -22.25 -5.37 -7.37
CA ALA A 134 -22.82 -6.29 -6.39
C ALA A 134 -23.30 -5.58 -5.11
N ASP A 135 -22.58 -4.54 -4.67
CA ASP A 135 -22.99 -3.71 -3.55
C ASP A 135 -23.74 -2.46 -4.06
N PRO A 136 -25.08 -2.38 -3.86
CA PRO A 136 -25.86 -1.23 -4.29
C PRO A 136 -25.56 0.05 -3.49
N ASN A 137 -24.96 -0.07 -2.29
CA ASN A 137 -24.63 1.09 -1.45
C ASN A 137 -23.31 1.76 -1.87
N ARG A 138 -22.53 1.13 -2.75
CA ARG A 138 -21.26 1.67 -3.24
C ARG A 138 -21.48 2.57 -4.45
N THR A 139 -21.74 3.84 -4.17
CA THR A 139 -22.08 4.87 -5.17
C THR A 139 -20.87 5.60 -5.74
N VAL A 140 -19.70 5.50 -5.10
CA VAL A 140 -18.46 6.17 -5.51
C VAL A 140 -17.25 5.25 -5.33
N VAL A 141 -16.25 5.41 -6.19
CA VAL A 141 -14.99 4.64 -6.12
C VAL A 141 -13.77 5.54 -6.30
N ASN A 142 -12.68 5.17 -5.63
CA ASN A 142 -11.35 5.70 -5.94
C ASN A 142 -10.72 4.88 -7.08
N PRO A 143 -10.65 5.42 -8.32
CA PRO A 143 -10.09 4.66 -9.43
C PRO A 143 -8.59 4.40 -9.29
N TYR A 144 -7.85 5.19 -8.51
CA TYR A 144 -6.39 5.06 -8.41
C TYR A 144 -5.95 3.72 -7.81
N VAL A 145 -6.79 3.11 -6.98
CA VAL A 145 -6.58 1.76 -6.42
C VAL A 145 -6.42 0.72 -7.54
N HIS A 146 -7.26 0.78 -8.58
CA HIS A 146 -7.19 -0.13 -9.73
C HIS A 146 -5.89 0.01 -10.53
N PHE A 147 -5.23 1.16 -10.45
CA PHE A 147 -3.99 1.44 -11.17
C PHE A 147 -2.77 1.44 -10.24
N GLY A 148 -2.83 0.64 -9.17
CA GLY A 148 -1.68 0.33 -8.32
C GLY A 148 -1.39 1.34 -7.22
N GLN A 149 -2.25 2.36 -7.04
CA GLN A 149 -2.06 3.45 -6.08
C GLN A 149 -3.17 3.49 -5.02
N PRO A 150 -3.18 2.55 -4.06
CA PRO A 150 -4.23 2.46 -3.05
C PRO A 150 -4.20 3.59 -2.02
N SER A 151 -3.06 4.25 -1.84
CA SER A 151 -2.87 5.34 -0.86
C SER A 151 -3.15 6.74 -1.41
N VAL A 152 -3.37 6.86 -2.72
CA VAL A 152 -3.59 8.13 -3.42
C VAL A 152 -5.06 8.20 -3.82
N TRP A 153 -5.67 9.38 -3.68
CA TRP A 153 -7.04 9.61 -4.14
C TRP A 153 -7.12 10.86 -5.04
N PRO A 154 -8.05 10.86 -6.01
CA PRO A 154 -8.27 12.01 -6.86
C PRO A 154 -8.97 13.14 -6.11
N ARG A 155 -8.67 14.38 -6.51
CA ARG A 155 -9.42 15.57 -6.05
C ARG A 155 -10.90 15.41 -6.36
N GLY A 156 -11.73 15.69 -5.36
CA GLY A 156 -13.17 15.50 -5.48
C GLY A 156 -13.67 14.14 -5.05
N LEU A 157 -12.84 13.24 -4.53
CA LEU A 157 -13.35 12.06 -3.81
C LEU A 157 -13.87 12.50 -2.43
N PRO A 158 -15.04 12.04 -1.95
CA PRO A 158 -15.46 12.32 -0.57
C PRO A 158 -14.39 11.86 0.43
N LEU A 159 -13.94 12.75 1.33
CA LEU A 159 -12.82 12.44 2.23
C LEU A 159 -13.05 11.20 3.11
N HIS A 160 -14.30 10.92 3.51
CA HIS A 160 -14.64 9.72 4.28
C HIS A 160 -14.43 8.40 3.49
N LYS A 161 -14.29 8.48 2.16
CA LYS A 161 -13.98 7.36 1.25
C LYS A 161 -12.49 7.24 0.95
N ALA A 162 -11.66 8.22 1.30
CA ALA A 162 -10.22 8.20 1.02
C ALA A 162 -9.47 7.05 1.72
N GLY A 163 -10.01 6.53 2.84
CA GLY A 163 -9.46 5.37 3.55
C GLY A 163 -9.83 4.00 2.96
N GLU A 164 -10.69 3.95 1.94
CA GLU A 164 -11.08 2.71 1.27
C GLU A 164 -9.99 2.26 0.28
N VAL A 165 -8.94 1.64 0.82
CA VAL A 165 -7.73 1.22 0.08
C VAL A 165 -7.79 -0.20 -0.49
N GLY A 166 -8.92 -0.90 -0.29
CA GLY A 166 -9.10 -2.28 -0.68
C GLY A 166 -9.14 -2.45 -2.20
N VAL A 167 -8.42 -3.45 -2.70
CA VAL A 167 -8.49 -3.86 -4.11
C VAL A 167 -9.86 -4.49 -4.38
N GLU A 168 -10.38 -4.31 -5.60
CA GLU A 168 -11.61 -4.97 -6.03
C GLU A 168 -11.47 -6.50 -5.98
N GLU A 169 -12.41 -7.19 -5.34
CA GLU A 169 -12.42 -8.65 -5.26
C GLU A 169 -12.61 -9.29 -6.65
N PHE A 170 -13.49 -8.70 -7.46
CA PHE A 170 -13.74 -9.11 -8.83
C PHE A 170 -14.36 -7.96 -9.64
N TYR A 171 -14.14 -8.01 -10.94
CA TYR A 171 -14.74 -7.15 -11.95
C TYR A 171 -15.77 -7.93 -12.77
N THR A 172 -16.62 -7.22 -13.48
CA THR A 172 -17.40 -7.76 -14.60
C THR A 172 -16.78 -7.29 -15.93
N GLN A 173 -17.36 -7.70 -17.05
CA GLN A 173 -16.93 -7.26 -18.38
C GLN A 173 -18.08 -6.58 -19.14
N VAL A 174 -17.73 -5.55 -19.91
CA VAL A 174 -18.65 -4.84 -20.79
C VAL A 174 -18.01 -4.64 -22.16
N PHE A 175 -18.81 -4.64 -23.22
CA PHE A 175 -18.35 -4.29 -24.56
C PHE A 175 -18.14 -2.78 -24.68
N GLY A 176 -17.02 -2.39 -25.29
CA GLY A 176 -16.71 -1.00 -25.59
C GLY A 176 -17.65 -0.37 -26.61
N GLY A 177 -17.51 0.95 -26.77
CA GLY A 177 -18.32 1.80 -27.65
C GLY A 177 -19.18 2.82 -26.88
N GLY A 178 -19.40 2.61 -25.58
CA GLY A 178 -20.13 3.53 -24.71
C GLY A 178 -19.25 4.50 -23.90
N GLN A 179 -17.92 4.42 -24.06
CA GLN A 179 -16.95 5.25 -23.34
C GLN A 179 -16.89 6.70 -23.84
N PHE A 180 -18.01 7.43 -23.75
CA PHE A 180 -18.14 8.80 -24.28
C PHE A 180 -17.32 9.83 -23.48
N ILE A 181 -16.99 9.53 -22.24
CA ILE A 181 -16.00 10.28 -21.45
C ILE A 181 -14.90 9.31 -21.02
N GLN A 182 -13.66 9.66 -21.32
CA GLN A 182 -12.47 8.87 -21.03
C GLN A 182 -11.53 9.69 -20.15
N GLN A 183 -11.32 9.28 -18.91
CA GLN A 183 -10.39 9.92 -17.99
C GLN A 183 -9.05 9.18 -18.05
N GLY A 184 -7.99 9.83 -18.52
CA GLY A 184 -6.65 9.27 -18.46
C GLY A 184 -5.97 9.59 -17.13
N LEU A 185 -5.18 8.64 -16.63
CA LEU A 185 -4.31 8.90 -15.48
C LEU A 185 -3.06 9.69 -15.87
N CYS A 186 -2.49 10.33 -14.86
CA CYS A 186 -1.39 11.26 -15.01
C CYS A 186 -0.26 10.88 -14.03
N ASN A 187 0.88 10.45 -14.57
CA ASN A 187 2.10 10.26 -13.77
C ASN A 187 2.70 11.62 -13.40
N GLY A 188 3.63 11.66 -12.43
CA GLY A 188 4.20 12.90 -11.92
C GLY A 188 3.34 13.43 -10.78
N LEU A 189 2.72 14.60 -10.98
CA LEU A 189 1.69 15.13 -10.10
C LEU A 189 0.30 14.81 -10.64
N PRO A 190 -0.37 13.71 -10.25
CA PRO A 190 -1.78 13.49 -10.55
C PRO A 190 -2.68 14.56 -9.96
N ASP A 191 -3.96 14.54 -10.35
CA ASP A 191 -4.95 15.46 -9.83
C ASP A 191 -5.43 15.03 -8.44
N VAL A 192 -4.72 15.50 -7.42
CA VAL A 192 -4.96 15.24 -5.99
C VAL A 192 -5.45 16.52 -5.30
N ASP A 193 -6.18 16.37 -4.19
CA ASP A 193 -6.65 17.52 -3.42
C ASP A 193 -5.55 18.14 -2.56
N ALA A 194 -5.82 19.32 -2.01
CA ALA A 194 -4.90 20.04 -1.15
C ALA A 194 -4.57 19.24 0.13
N VAL A 195 -5.52 18.48 0.68
CA VAL A 195 -5.30 17.66 1.89
C VAL A 195 -4.23 16.61 1.61
N PHE A 196 -4.36 15.85 0.52
CA PHE A 196 -3.35 14.90 0.09
C PHE A 196 -2.02 15.61 -0.18
N TYR A 197 -2.03 16.68 -0.98
CA TYR A 197 -0.81 17.38 -1.38
C TYR A 197 0.00 17.86 -0.16
N PHE A 198 -0.63 18.62 0.74
CA PHE A 198 0.05 19.21 1.90
C PHE A 198 0.46 18.19 2.95
N THR A 199 -0.27 17.07 3.06
CA THR A 199 0.04 16.06 4.07
C THR A 199 1.11 15.06 3.60
N ARG A 200 1.29 14.89 2.29
CA ARG A 200 2.19 13.89 1.71
C ARG A 200 3.46 14.44 1.10
N LYS A 201 3.59 15.77 0.99
CA LYS A 201 4.80 16.41 0.47
C LYS A 201 5.83 16.56 1.60
N SER A 202 6.91 15.79 1.54
CA SER A 202 7.97 15.78 2.57
C SER A 202 8.80 17.07 2.60
N SER A 203 9.03 17.71 1.45
CA SER A 203 9.79 18.97 1.32
C SER A 203 9.23 19.81 0.18
N GLU A 204 9.17 21.13 0.34
CA GLU A 204 8.71 22.05 -0.72
C GLU A 204 9.54 21.97 -2.00
N MET A 205 10.82 21.58 -1.88
CA MET A 205 11.78 21.50 -3.00
C MET A 205 11.71 20.20 -3.78
N GLU A 206 11.05 19.16 -3.26
CA GLU A 206 10.92 17.87 -3.93
C GLU A 206 9.63 17.82 -4.76
N ALA A 207 9.75 17.38 -6.01
CA ALA A 207 8.64 17.24 -6.93
C ALA A 207 7.96 15.88 -6.73
N PHE A 208 6.62 15.84 -6.64
CA PHE A 208 5.90 14.57 -6.72
C PHE A 208 6.16 13.87 -8.06
N ASP A 209 6.65 12.62 -8.02
CA ASP A 209 6.73 11.72 -9.19
C ASP A 209 5.96 10.40 -8.96
N LEU A 210 4.65 10.52 -8.78
CA LEU A 210 3.76 9.37 -8.65
C LEU A 210 3.66 8.60 -9.97
N ARG A 211 3.62 7.28 -9.86
CA ARG A 211 3.47 6.36 -10.99
C ARG A 211 2.21 5.52 -10.84
N PHE A 212 1.53 5.26 -11.94
CA PHE A 212 0.42 4.31 -12.02
C PHE A 212 0.82 3.08 -12.82
N ASP A 213 0.10 1.97 -12.60
CA ASP A 213 0.28 0.74 -13.34
C ASP A 213 -0.11 0.96 -14.82
N ALA A 214 0.88 0.94 -15.71
CA ALA A 214 0.70 1.17 -17.13
C ALA A 214 0.11 -0.05 -17.86
N ASP A 215 0.23 -1.25 -17.26
CA ASP A 215 -0.23 -2.51 -17.83
C ASP A 215 -1.65 -2.87 -17.35
N ALA A 216 -2.19 -2.14 -16.38
CA ALA A 216 -3.56 -2.31 -15.92
C ALA A 216 -4.56 -2.10 -17.07
N PRO A 217 -5.64 -2.91 -17.16
CA PRO A 217 -6.66 -2.74 -18.18
C PRO A 217 -7.46 -1.45 -17.93
N LYS A 218 -8.13 -0.96 -18.98
CA LYS A 218 -9.11 0.11 -18.85
C LYS A 218 -10.30 -0.40 -18.03
N VAL A 219 -10.84 0.46 -17.15
CA VAL A 219 -11.96 0.09 -16.28
C VAL A 219 -13.13 1.06 -16.45
N ALA A 220 -14.30 0.51 -16.73
CA ALA A 220 -15.56 1.21 -16.87
C ALA A 220 -16.30 1.30 -15.53
N LEU A 221 -17.00 2.41 -15.32
CA LEU A 221 -17.92 2.55 -14.20
C LEU A 221 -19.32 2.11 -14.62
N PRO A 222 -19.97 1.18 -13.89
CA PRO A 222 -21.37 0.88 -14.13
C PRO A 222 -22.24 2.08 -13.79
N GLN A 223 -23.49 2.07 -14.26
CA GLN A 223 -24.50 3.03 -13.79
C GLN A 223 -24.60 2.97 -12.26
N GLY A 224 -24.97 4.09 -11.61
CA GLY A 224 -25.03 4.19 -10.15
C GLY A 224 -23.70 4.05 -9.41
N MET A 225 -22.57 4.10 -10.12
CA MET A 225 -21.24 4.28 -9.54
C MET A 225 -20.57 5.45 -10.24
N MET A 226 -19.91 6.32 -9.48
CA MET A 226 -19.24 7.51 -9.99
C MET A 226 -17.78 7.58 -9.50
N ALA A 227 -16.96 8.37 -10.19
CA ALA A 227 -15.63 8.76 -9.75
C ALA A 227 -15.37 10.24 -10.10
N PRO A 228 -14.44 10.93 -9.43
CA PRO A 228 -14.08 12.29 -9.81
C PRO A 228 -13.51 12.34 -11.24
N ILE A 229 -13.93 13.35 -12.00
CA ILE A 229 -13.41 13.67 -13.34
C ILE A 229 -12.81 15.06 -13.28
N ASN A 230 -11.68 15.25 -13.96
CA ASN A 230 -10.98 16.53 -13.97
C ASN A 230 -10.88 17.16 -15.37
N SER A 231 -10.37 18.38 -15.41
CA SER A 231 -9.98 19.10 -16.64
C SER A 231 -8.49 19.01 -16.95
N VAL A 232 -7.81 17.97 -16.45
CA VAL A 232 -6.37 17.75 -16.60
C VAL A 232 -6.06 16.78 -17.72
N ASN A 233 -6.79 15.67 -17.86
CA ASN A 233 -6.46 14.62 -18.82
C ASN A 233 -7.71 13.82 -19.24
N THR A 234 -8.67 14.50 -19.87
CA THR A 234 -10.00 13.92 -20.12
C THR A 234 -10.39 14.09 -21.59
N LEU A 235 -10.84 13.01 -22.21
CA LEU A 235 -11.26 12.99 -23.60
C LEU A 235 -12.77 12.78 -23.70
N PHE A 236 -13.42 13.67 -24.44
CA PHE A 236 -14.87 13.68 -24.67
C PHE A 236 -15.15 13.30 -26.11
N HIS A 237 -16.07 12.37 -26.31
CA HIS A 237 -16.64 12.07 -27.62
C HIS A 237 -17.86 12.94 -27.89
N SER A 238 -18.21 13.11 -29.16
CA SER A 238 -19.32 13.98 -29.56
C SER A 238 -20.64 13.71 -28.83
N PRO A 239 -21.05 12.47 -28.47
CA PRO A 239 -22.27 12.27 -27.70
C PRO A 239 -22.27 12.91 -26.31
N ALA A 240 -21.10 13.30 -25.78
CA ALA A 240 -20.94 13.90 -24.46
C ALA A 240 -20.47 15.37 -24.49
N PHE A 241 -20.47 16.05 -25.65
CA PHE A 241 -19.99 17.44 -25.72
C PHE A 241 -20.81 18.44 -24.90
N TRP A 242 -22.07 18.15 -24.61
CA TRP A 242 -22.84 18.94 -23.65
C TRP A 242 -22.19 18.94 -22.25
N GLY A 243 -21.45 17.89 -21.89
CA GLY A 243 -20.68 17.73 -20.66
C GLY A 243 -19.39 18.55 -20.59
N LEU A 244 -19.05 19.31 -21.63
CA LEU A 244 -17.87 20.19 -21.62
C LEU A 244 -18.11 21.53 -20.90
N ALA A 245 -19.36 21.81 -20.50
CA ALA A 245 -19.71 23.01 -19.76
C ALA A 245 -19.13 22.98 -18.33
N LEU A 246 -18.26 23.95 -18.04
CA LEU A 246 -17.71 24.16 -16.70
C LEU A 246 -18.55 25.23 -15.98
N PRO A 247 -19.04 24.97 -14.76
CA PRO A 247 -19.75 25.98 -13.99
C PRO A 247 -18.84 27.19 -13.69
N VAL A 248 -19.46 28.36 -13.62
CA VAL A 248 -18.86 29.70 -13.53
C VAL A 248 -19.09 30.38 -12.19
N SER A 249 -20.04 29.94 -11.34
CA SER A 249 -20.26 30.57 -10.02
C SER A 249 -19.52 29.89 -8.86
N VAL A 250 -19.02 28.67 -9.07
CA VAL A 250 -18.22 27.92 -8.08
C VAL A 250 -16.73 28.23 -8.23
N SER A 251 -15.93 27.86 -7.21
CA SER A 251 -14.48 27.96 -7.30
C SER A 251 -13.91 27.22 -8.52
N PRO A 252 -12.85 27.73 -9.18
CA PRO A 252 -12.23 27.05 -10.31
C PRO A 252 -11.76 25.62 -10.00
N MET A 253 -11.41 25.35 -8.74
CA MET A 253 -11.04 24.02 -8.28
C MET A 253 -12.25 23.11 -8.08
N ALA A 254 -13.45 23.62 -7.81
CA ALA A 254 -14.64 22.76 -7.74
C ALA A 254 -15.29 22.52 -9.10
N ALA A 255 -15.09 23.44 -10.06
CA ALA A 255 -15.86 23.48 -11.29
C ALA A 255 -15.78 22.19 -12.12
N ASP A 256 -14.58 21.65 -12.33
CA ASP A 256 -14.40 20.47 -13.16
C ASP A 256 -14.90 19.17 -12.50
N VAL A 257 -14.76 19.07 -11.17
CA VAL A 257 -15.27 17.97 -10.34
C VAL A 257 -16.80 17.95 -10.32
N ILE A 258 -17.44 19.08 -10.02
CA ILE A 258 -18.91 19.20 -10.02
C ILE A 258 -19.46 18.88 -11.43
N ARG A 259 -18.84 19.47 -12.48
CA ARG A 259 -19.15 19.13 -13.87
C ARG A 259 -19.00 17.63 -14.11
N GLY A 260 -17.96 17.00 -13.57
CA GLY A 260 -17.66 15.59 -13.74
C GLY A 260 -18.78 14.68 -13.23
N TYR A 261 -19.25 14.92 -12.00
CA TYR A 261 -20.36 14.19 -11.41
C TYR A 261 -21.68 14.44 -12.13
N TRP A 262 -21.99 15.71 -12.42
CA TRP A 262 -23.16 16.10 -13.20
C TRP A 262 -23.19 15.43 -14.59
N SER A 263 -22.04 15.40 -15.28
CA SER A 263 -21.92 14.76 -16.60
C SER A 263 -22.08 13.25 -16.53
N GLN A 264 -21.52 12.58 -15.51
CA GLN A 264 -21.72 11.14 -15.33
C GLN A 264 -23.19 10.79 -15.13
N ARG A 265 -23.93 11.58 -14.36
CA ARG A 265 -25.36 11.32 -14.15
C ARG A 265 -26.15 11.40 -15.46
N ILE A 266 -25.91 12.43 -16.27
CA ILE A 266 -26.61 12.59 -17.55
C ILE A 266 -26.11 11.58 -18.62
N LEU A 267 -24.86 11.12 -18.56
CA LEU A 267 -24.35 10.08 -19.47
C LEU A 267 -25.19 8.81 -19.46
N TRP A 268 -25.71 8.43 -18.29
CA TRP A 268 -26.54 7.24 -18.15
C TRP A 268 -27.85 7.32 -18.95
N GLU A 269 -28.38 8.53 -19.17
CA GLU A 269 -29.60 8.79 -19.97
C GLU A 269 -29.43 8.42 -21.46
N ILE A 270 -28.19 8.35 -21.93
CA ILE A 270 -27.84 8.08 -23.33
C ILE A 270 -27.05 6.77 -23.50
N GLY A 271 -27.00 5.93 -22.46
CA GLY A 271 -26.26 4.67 -22.44
C GLY A 271 -24.74 4.81 -22.45
N GLY A 272 -24.22 6.01 -22.21
CA GLY A 272 -22.80 6.27 -22.06
C GLY A 272 -22.31 5.98 -20.64
N TYR A 273 -21.02 5.77 -20.50
CA TYR A 273 -20.36 5.58 -19.20
C TYR A 273 -18.95 6.18 -19.20
N LEU A 274 -18.46 6.47 -17.99
CA LEU A 274 -17.07 6.87 -17.76
C LEU A 274 -16.17 5.63 -17.84
N VAL A 275 -15.03 5.78 -18.51
CA VAL A 275 -13.95 4.80 -18.46
C VAL A 275 -12.66 5.49 -18.01
N VAL A 276 -11.99 4.89 -17.04
CA VAL A 276 -10.67 5.33 -16.60
C VAL A 276 -9.60 4.52 -17.32
N TYR A 277 -8.60 5.24 -17.84
CA TYR A 277 -7.53 4.70 -18.65
C TYR A 277 -6.21 4.68 -17.86
N PRO A 278 -5.29 3.76 -18.17
CA PRO A 278 -3.92 3.75 -17.65
C PRO A 278 -3.23 5.11 -17.83
N PRO A 279 -2.08 5.36 -17.18
CA PRO A 279 -1.37 6.62 -17.32
C PRO A 279 -1.08 6.95 -18.79
N THR A 280 -1.62 8.09 -19.26
CA THR A 280 -1.46 8.54 -20.66
C THR A 280 -0.55 9.77 -20.79
N VAL A 281 -0.34 10.49 -19.68
CA VAL A 281 0.49 11.70 -19.61
C VAL A 281 1.39 11.69 -18.37
N HIS A 282 2.46 12.50 -18.42
CA HIS A 282 3.28 12.88 -17.27
C HIS A 282 3.14 14.39 -17.04
N ARG A 283 2.80 14.81 -15.82
CA ARG A 283 2.68 16.22 -15.42
C ARG A 283 3.74 16.52 -14.37
N MET A 284 4.64 17.44 -14.67
CA MET A 284 5.70 17.84 -13.74
C MET A 284 5.12 18.64 -12.56
N ASP A 285 5.58 18.35 -11.34
CA ASP A 285 5.30 19.16 -10.15
C ASP A 285 6.24 20.37 -10.10
N ASN A 286 5.80 21.47 -10.69
CA ASN A 286 6.46 22.78 -10.60
C ASN A 286 5.59 23.80 -9.85
N VAL A 287 4.70 23.30 -8.99
CA VAL A 287 3.54 24.04 -8.48
C VAL A 287 3.82 24.50 -7.05
N HIS A 288 3.50 25.77 -6.78
CA HIS A 288 3.11 26.16 -5.43
C HIS A 288 1.68 25.68 -5.23
N ALA A 289 1.48 24.77 -4.27
CA ALA A 289 0.18 24.23 -3.92
C ALA A 289 -0.89 25.32 -3.87
N HIS A 290 -2.07 25.05 -4.42
CA HIS A 290 -3.19 25.97 -4.26
C HIS A 290 -3.70 25.91 -2.81
N PRO A 291 -4.16 27.03 -2.24
CA PRO A 291 -4.69 27.06 -0.88
C PRO A 291 -5.87 26.09 -0.71
N PHE A 292 -5.96 25.47 0.46
CA PHE A 292 -7.09 24.62 0.83
C PHE A 292 -8.44 25.37 0.72
N ASP A 293 -8.44 26.68 0.97
CA ASP A 293 -9.63 27.55 0.87
C ASP A 293 -10.29 27.53 -0.52
N ASP A 294 -9.50 27.33 -1.58
CA ASP A 294 -10.00 27.27 -2.96
C ASP A 294 -10.77 25.97 -3.25
N GLU A 295 -10.62 24.92 -2.41
CA GLU A 295 -11.30 23.62 -2.54
C GLU A 295 -12.46 23.43 -1.57
N LYS A 296 -12.77 24.43 -0.73
CA LYS A 296 -13.78 24.31 0.32
C LYS A 296 -15.13 23.82 -0.20
N ASP A 297 -15.55 24.31 -1.36
CA ASP A 297 -16.81 23.91 -2.01
C ASP A 297 -16.85 22.40 -2.28
N ILE A 298 -15.71 21.79 -2.60
CA ILE A 298 -15.59 20.36 -2.92
C ILE A 298 -15.79 19.52 -1.65
N HIS A 299 -14.98 19.79 -0.63
CA HIS A 299 -14.91 18.96 0.57
C HIS A 299 -16.23 18.96 1.36
N VAL A 300 -17.01 20.05 1.26
CA VAL A 300 -18.31 20.16 1.92
C VAL A 300 -19.46 19.57 1.10
N SER A 301 -19.44 19.70 -0.22
CA SER A 301 -20.64 19.45 -1.05
C SER A 301 -20.65 18.11 -1.79
N VAL A 302 -19.49 17.51 -2.10
CA VAL A 302 -19.45 16.38 -3.04
C VAL A 302 -20.23 15.15 -2.55
N GLY A 303 -20.17 14.82 -1.26
CA GLY A 303 -20.94 13.69 -0.71
C GLY A 303 -22.44 13.88 -0.95
N ARG A 304 -22.97 15.05 -0.55
CA ARG A 304 -24.37 15.45 -0.76
C ARG A 304 -24.74 15.50 -2.24
N LEU A 305 -23.82 15.93 -3.10
CA LEU A 305 -24.04 15.98 -4.54
C LEU A 305 -24.20 14.57 -5.12
N ILE A 306 -23.34 13.62 -4.74
CA ILE A 306 -23.43 12.24 -5.22
C ILE A 306 -24.78 11.64 -4.80
N ASP A 307 -25.16 11.77 -3.53
CA ASP A 307 -26.43 11.24 -3.02
C ASP A 307 -27.62 11.84 -3.79
N PHE A 308 -27.64 13.16 -3.96
CA PHE A 308 -28.65 13.86 -4.75
C PHE A 308 -28.71 13.38 -6.21
N LEU A 309 -27.56 13.22 -6.87
CA LEU A 309 -27.52 12.77 -8.27
C LEU A 309 -28.00 11.32 -8.43
N MET A 310 -27.73 10.46 -7.44
CA MET A 310 -28.22 9.07 -7.43
C MET A 310 -29.74 9.00 -7.30
N GLU A 311 -30.34 9.92 -6.55
CA GLU A 311 -31.79 9.99 -6.34
C GLU A 311 -32.53 10.74 -7.46
N TRP A 312 -31.87 11.70 -8.12
CA TRP A 312 -32.52 12.55 -9.11
C TRP A 312 -33.12 11.75 -10.28
N ARG A 313 -34.36 12.12 -10.66
CA ARG A 313 -35.11 11.55 -11.80
C ARG A 313 -35.77 12.66 -12.60
N SER A 314 -35.94 12.44 -13.90
CA SER A 314 -36.64 13.38 -14.78
C SER A 314 -37.54 12.67 -15.80
N HIS A 315 -38.70 13.26 -16.03
CA HIS A 315 -39.70 12.81 -17.00
C HIS A 315 -39.70 13.63 -18.30
N LYS A 316 -38.72 14.55 -18.47
CA LYS A 316 -38.59 15.33 -19.70
C LYS A 316 -38.26 14.44 -20.90
N GLN A 317 -38.68 14.86 -22.09
CA GLN A 317 -38.70 14.01 -23.29
C GLN A 317 -37.41 14.11 -24.12
N THR A 318 -36.66 15.21 -23.98
CA THR A 318 -35.38 15.40 -24.66
C THR A 318 -34.22 15.45 -23.67
N LEU A 319 -33.02 15.12 -24.15
CA LEU A 319 -31.81 15.18 -23.33
C LEU A 319 -31.54 16.60 -22.83
N PHE A 320 -31.70 17.60 -23.69
CA PHE A 320 -31.44 19.00 -23.33
C PHE A 320 -32.42 19.52 -22.28
N GLU A 321 -33.68 19.11 -22.33
CA GLU A 321 -34.63 19.41 -21.25
C GLU A 321 -34.23 18.72 -19.94
N ARG A 322 -33.78 17.45 -19.97
CA ARG A 322 -33.28 16.75 -18.77
C ARG A 322 -32.05 17.42 -18.18
N ILE A 323 -31.14 17.90 -19.03
CA ILE A 323 -29.97 18.67 -18.61
C ILE A 323 -30.41 19.94 -17.88
N LEU A 324 -31.34 20.71 -18.46
CA LEU A 324 -31.83 21.94 -17.83
C LEU A 324 -32.57 21.66 -16.53
N ASP A 325 -33.36 20.58 -16.49
CA ASP A 325 -34.09 20.13 -15.31
C ASP A 325 -33.14 19.77 -14.16
N LEU A 326 -32.09 18.98 -14.44
CA LEU A 326 -31.05 18.68 -13.46
C LEU A 326 -30.31 19.95 -13.03
N SER A 327 -29.99 20.83 -13.98
CA SER A 327 -29.26 22.06 -13.68
C SER A 327 -30.08 23.02 -12.81
N TYR A 328 -31.39 23.08 -13.03
CA TYR A 328 -32.33 23.82 -12.20
C TYR A 328 -32.37 23.24 -10.79
N ALA A 329 -32.58 21.92 -10.66
CA ALA A 329 -32.63 21.26 -9.36
C ALA A 329 -31.31 21.41 -8.58
N MET A 330 -30.16 21.35 -9.25
CA MET A 330 -28.86 21.61 -8.62
C MET A 330 -28.70 23.05 -8.13
N THR A 331 -29.36 24.01 -8.78
CA THR A 331 -29.37 25.41 -8.37
C THR A 331 -30.22 25.61 -7.12
N GLU A 332 -31.41 25.01 -7.09
CA GLU A 332 -32.31 25.05 -5.92
C GLU A 332 -31.67 24.42 -4.69
N GLU A 333 -30.95 23.30 -4.88
CA GLU A 333 -30.20 22.62 -3.81
C GLU A 333 -28.88 23.31 -3.45
N GLY A 334 -28.53 24.42 -4.13
CA GLY A 334 -27.35 25.22 -3.83
C GLY A 334 -26.02 24.52 -4.10
N PHE A 335 -25.95 23.57 -5.04
CA PHE A 335 -24.66 23.02 -5.50
C PHE A 335 -23.90 24.00 -6.39
N TRP A 336 -24.64 24.90 -7.06
CA TRP A 336 -24.11 26.04 -7.79
C TRP A 336 -25.15 27.17 -7.84
N GLY A 337 -24.77 28.37 -8.28
CA GLY A 337 -25.64 29.54 -8.30
C GLY A 337 -26.45 29.73 -9.58
N GLU A 338 -27.38 30.70 -9.56
CA GLU A 338 -28.27 31.01 -10.70
C GLU A 338 -27.52 31.35 -12.01
N LYS A 339 -26.33 31.94 -11.90
CA LYS A 339 -25.47 32.22 -13.06
C LYS A 339 -25.11 30.95 -13.83
N ASP A 340 -24.97 29.81 -13.15
CA ASP A 340 -24.70 28.52 -13.79
C ASP A 340 -25.89 28.01 -14.58
N LEU A 341 -27.11 28.13 -14.04
CA LEU A 341 -28.32 27.78 -14.77
C LEU A 341 -28.47 28.61 -16.06
N GLN A 342 -28.24 29.93 -15.95
CA GLN A 342 -28.29 30.83 -17.10
C GLN A 342 -27.19 30.49 -18.12
N PHE A 343 -25.97 30.24 -17.65
CA PHE A 343 -24.85 29.78 -18.48
C PHE A 343 -25.17 28.45 -19.18
N MET A 344 -25.72 27.46 -18.47
CA MET A 344 -26.08 26.15 -19.02
C MET A 344 -27.15 26.27 -20.10
N SER A 345 -28.16 27.11 -19.89
CA SER A 345 -29.16 27.41 -20.92
C SER A 345 -28.52 28.02 -22.17
N ALA A 346 -27.64 29.01 -21.99
CA ALA A 346 -26.92 29.63 -23.10
C ALA A 346 -25.98 28.65 -23.82
N TRP A 347 -25.30 27.76 -23.06
CA TRP A 347 -24.41 26.73 -23.57
C TRP A 347 -25.14 25.73 -24.48
N LEU A 348 -26.28 25.20 -24.03
CA LEU A 348 -27.08 24.27 -24.83
C LEU A 348 -27.62 24.94 -26.09
N GLN A 349 -28.07 26.20 -25.99
CA GLN A 349 -28.52 26.96 -27.15
C GLN A 349 -27.39 27.19 -28.16
N ASP A 350 -26.18 27.50 -27.69
CA ASP A 350 -25.02 27.63 -28.57
C ASP A 350 -24.68 26.30 -29.24
N LEU A 351 -24.75 25.17 -28.53
CA LEU A 351 -24.58 23.83 -29.12
C LEU A 351 -25.56 23.58 -30.26
N VAL A 352 -26.86 23.83 -30.06
CA VAL A 352 -27.85 23.74 -31.14
C VAL A 352 -27.48 24.66 -32.30
N SER A 353 -27.09 25.90 -32.00
CA SER A 353 -26.78 26.92 -33.00
C SER A 353 -25.56 26.57 -33.86
N VAL A 354 -24.57 25.85 -33.31
CA VAL A 354 -23.40 25.36 -34.06
C VAL A 354 -23.64 24.02 -34.76
N GLY A 355 -24.88 23.53 -34.75
CA GLY A 355 -25.29 22.30 -35.45
C GLY A 355 -25.03 21.01 -34.68
N TYR A 356 -24.77 21.09 -33.37
CA TYR A 356 -24.69 19.92 -32.52
C TYR A 356 -26.04 19.20 -32.44
N ARG A 357 -26.03 17.88 -32.64
CA ARG A 357 -27.23 17.05 -32.52
C ARG A 357 -27.21 16.34 -31.18
N GLN A 358 -28.19 16.64 -30.33
CA GLN A 358 -28.34 15.94 -29.07
C GLN A 358 -28.53 14.42 -29.31
N PRO A 359 -27.86 13.55 -28.53
CA PRO A 359 -28.09 12.12 -28.57
C PRO A 359 -29.54 11.75 -28.26
N ARG A 360 -29.96 10.56 -28.72
CA ARG A 360 -31.25 10.00 -28.33
C ARG A 360 -31.16 9.47 -26.91
N LEU A 361 -32.20 9.74 -26.13
CA LEU A 361 -32.39 9.08 -24.84
C LEU A 361 -32.51 7.57 -25.06
N MET A 362 -31.82 6.79 -24.25
CA MET A 362 -32.02 5.36 -24.18
C MET A 362 -33.11 5.07 -23.15
N SER A 363 -34.02 4.14 -23.46
CA SER A 363 -35.01 3.62 -22.51
C SER A 363 -34.33 2.70 -21.49
N LEU A 364 -33.38 3.25 -20.74
CA LEU A 364 -32.77 2.60 -19.61
C LEU A 364 -33.65 2.96 -18.41
N GLU A 365 -34.38 1.99 -17.89
CA GLU A 365 -35.01 2.12 -16.58
C GLU A 365 -33.86 2.14 -15.56
N ILE A 366 -33.50 3.34 -15.10
CA ILE A 366 -32.44 3.56 -14.09
C ILE A 366 -32.72 2.76 -12.82
N ASP A 367 -34.01 2.50 -12.55
CA ASP A 367 -34.51 1.74 -11.41
C ASP A 367 -34.70 0.23 -11.69
N ARG A 368 -34.37 -0.26 -12.89
CA ARG A 368 -34.41 -1.71 -13.13
C ARG A 368 -33.36 -2.40 -12.26
N PRO A 369 -33.72 -3.53 -11.62
CA PRO A 369 -32.75 -4.39 -10.98
C PRO A 369 -31.66 -4.76 -11.99
N ARG A 370 -30.40 -4.48 -11.63
CA ARG A 370 -29.27 -4.84 -12.48
C ARG A 370 -29.20 -6.35 -12.61
N ALA A 371 -28.66 -6.82 -13.74
CA ALA A 371 -28.46 -8.24 -13.95
C ALA A 371 -27.65 -8.84 -12.78
N THR A 372 -28.16 -9.95 -12.24
CA THR A 372 -27.47 -10.70 -11.18
C THR A 372 -26.13 -11.19 -11.71
N ILE A 373 -25.05 -10.89 -10.99
CA ILE A 373 -23.70 -11.32 -11.37
C ILE A 373 -23.56 -12.81 -11.05
N GLY A 374 -23.50 -13.65 -12.07
CA GLY A 374 -23.24 -15.08 -11.93
C GLY A 374 -21.77 -15.38 -11.64
N HIS A 375 -21.46 -16.60 -11.21
CA HIS A 375 -20.06 -17.03 -10.99
C HIS A 375 -19.20 -16.92 -12.26
N GLY A 376 -19.78 -17.12 -13.45
CA GLY A 376 -19.06 -17.04 -14.73
C GLY A 376 -18.79 -15.61 -15.23
N ASP A 377 -19.43 -14.60 -14.64
CA ASP A 377 -19.27 -13.19 -15.04
C ASP A 377 -18.13 -12.49 -14.30
N LYS A 378 -17.58 -13.14 -13.27
CA LYS A 378 -16.54 -12.59 -12.40
C LYS A 378 -15.17 -12.72 -13.06
N GLN A 379 -14.45 -11.61 -13.15
CA GLN A 379 -13.07 -11.54 -13.60
C GLN A 379 -12.18 -11.04 -12.47
N VAL A 380 -11.07 -11.74 -12.22
CA VAL A 380 -10.11 -11.34 -11.19
C VAL A 380 -8.98 -10.56 -11.86
N PHE A 381 -8.70 -9.38 -11.34
CA PHE A 381 -7.54 -8.59 -11.72
C PHE A 381 -6.89 -8.02 -10.46
N VAL A 382 -5.59 -8.27 -10.31
CA VAL A 382 -4.79 -7.76 -9.20
C VAL A 382 -3.81 -6.73 -9.80
N PRO A 383 -3.95 -5.44 -9.47
CA PRO A 383 -3.07 -4.42 -9.98
C PRO A 383 -1.67 -4.56 -9.41
N LYS A 384 -0.66 -4.12 -10.16
CA LYS A 384 0.70 -4.02 -9.64
C LYS A 384 0.71 -3.02 -8.48
N LYS A 385 1.06 -3.48 -7.28
CA LYS A 385 1.21 -2.60 -6.12
C LYS A 385 2.42 -1.68 -6.35
N LEU A 386 2.19 -0.37 -6.37
CA LEU A 386 3.24 0.64 -6.46
C LEU A 386 3.50 1.23 -5.06
N PRO A 387 4.67 1.83 -4.82
CA PRO A 387 5.02 2.41 -3.53
C PRO A 387 3.92 3.37 -3.06
N ALA A 388 3.43 3.15 -1.84
CA ALA A 388 2.40 3.99 -1.28
C ALA A 388 3.02 5.25 -0.70
N VAL A 389 2.34 6.38 -0.86
CA VAL A 389 2.81 7.65 -0.31
C VAL A 389 2.15 7.86 1.03
N HIS A 390 2.83 7.42 2.09
CA HIS A 390 2.39 7.60 3.48
C HIS A 390 2.86 8.95 4.06
N LEU A 391 2.14 9.48 5.05
CA LEU A 391 2.48 10.73 5.76
C LEU A 391 3.93 10.71 6.24
N GLY A 392 4.84 11.47 5.61
CA GLY A 392 6.22 11.63 6.08
C GLY A 392 7.02 10.33 6.22
N VAL A 393 6.58 9.24 5.57
CA VAL A 393 7.30 7.97 5.52
C VAL A 393 7.61 7.69 4.06
N GLU A 394 8.88 7.88 3.67
CA GLU A 394 9.38 7.35 2.41
C GLU A 394 9.32 5.81 2.51
N GLU A 395 8.38 5.20 1.79
CA GLU A 395 8.37 3.75 1.61
C GLU A 395 9.53 3.35 0.70
N ILE A 396 10.68 3.07 1.31
CA ILE A 396 11.75 2.30 0.67
C ILE A 396 11.21 0.87 0.48
N GLY A 397 11.05 0.48 -0.78
CA GLY A 397 10.17 -0.60 -1.28
C GLY A 397 10.44 -2.05 -0.87
N GLU A 398 11.14 -2.34 0.23
CA GLU A 398 11.37 -3.72 0.74
C GLU A 398 10.61 -4.02 2.05
N VAL A 399 10.13 -2.98 2.74
CA VAL A 399 9.65 -3.01 4.14
C VAL A 399 8.33 -3.78 4.38
N SER A 400 7.50 -4.05 3.36
CA SER A 400 6.13 -4.59 3.61
C SER A 400 6.07 -6.07 4.01
N THR A 401 6.95 -6.92 3.47
CA THR A 401 7.01 -8.35 3.81
C THR A 401 7.67 -8.57 5.17
N GLU A 402 8.71 -7.78 5.43
CA GLU A 402 9.54 -7.90 6.61
C GLU A 402 8.81 -7.36 7.86
N ILE A 403 8.05 -6.25 7.75
CA ILE A 403 7.20 -5.76 8.85
C ILE A 403 6.06 -6.76 9.09
N GLY A 404 5.52 -7.34 8.01
CA GLY A 404 4.53 -8.42 8.11
C GLY A 404 5.06 -9.60 8.92
N ASN A 405 6.31 -10.01 8.69
CA ASN A 405 6.98 -11.06 9.45
C ASN A 405 7.21 -10.65 10.92
N LEU A 406 7.65 -9.43 11.18
CA LEU A 406 7.85 -8.92 12.54
C LEU A 406 6.54 -8.92 13.34
N ILE A 407 5.44 -8.44 12.75
CA ILE A 407 4.11 -8.47 13.37
C ILE A 407 3.68 -9.92 13.63
N LYS A 408 3.91 -10.82 12.67
CA LYS A 408 3.58 -12.25 12.79
C LYS A 408 4.33 -12.91 13.95
N TRP A 409 5.64 -12.69 14.08
CA TRP A 409 6.44 -13.22 15.18
C TRP A 409 6.06 -12.59 16.52
N ARG A 410 5.84 -11.27 16.57
CA ARG A 410 5.39 -10.58 17.78
C ARG A 410 4.00 -11.04 18.24
N LYS A 411 3.09 -11.32 17.31
CA LYS A 411 1.78 -11.90 17.64
C LYS A 411 1.90 -13.31 18.24
N HIS A 412 2.89 -14.09 17.78
CA HIS A 412 3.08 -15.47 18.24
C HIS A 412 3.88 -15.57 19.54
N PHE A 413 4.93 -14.76 19.73
CA PHE A 413 5.82 -14.82 20.90
C PHE A 413 5.60 -13.68 21.90
N GLY A 414 4.73 -12.71 21.60
CA GLY A 414 4.47 -11.54 22.46
C GLY A 414 3.79 -11.86 23.79
N ASP A 415 3.34 -13.10 24.00
CA ASP A 415 2.86 -13.64 25.27
C ASP A 415 3.91 -14.49 26.01
N VAL A 416 5.04 -14.81 25.38
CA VAL A 416 6.15 -15.60 25.94
C VAL A 416 7.19 -14.69 26.57
N VAL A 417 7.69 -15.05 27.74
CA VAL A 417 8.81 -14.37 28.39
C VAL A 417 10.11 -15.11 28.08
N LEU A 418 11.12 -14.40 27.59
CA LEU A 418 12.45 -14.94 27.38
C LEU A 418 13.31 -14.69 28.62
N ILE A 419 14.01 -15.72 29.09
CA ILE A 419 14.95 -15.69 30.21
C ILE A 419 16.32 -15.99 29.64
N VAL A 420 17.22 -15.01 29.65
CA VAL A 420 18.60 -15.15 29.19
C VAL A 420 19.52 -15.24 30.41
N HIS A 421 20.27 -16.33 30.53
CA HIS A 421 21.30 -16.48 31.57
C HIS A 421 22.67 -16.16 30.99
N CYS A 422 23.30 -15.12 31.53
CA CYS A 422 24.60 -14.62 31.11
C CYS A 422 25.72 -15.15 32.02
N THR A 423 26.66 -15.85 31.41
CA THR A 423 27.83 -16.46 32.05
C THR A 423 29.02 -15.50 32.15
N VAL A 424 29.03 -14.42 31.36
CA VAL A 424 30.07 -13.37 31.31
C VAL A 424 29.51 -12.07 31.94
N PRO A 425 30.35 -11.16 32.49
CA PRO A 425 29.88 -9.91 33.08
C PRO A 425 28.94 -9.12 32.16
N VAL A 426 27.73 -8.85 32.67
CA VAL A 426 26.59 -8.38 31.88
C VAL A 426 26.64 -6.88 31.58
N ASP A 427 27.56 -6.14 32.22
CA ASP A 427 27.59 -4.66 32.21
C ASP A 427 27.70 -4.05 30.80
N ARG A 428 28.10 -4.83 29.80
CA ARG A 428 28.29 -4.40 28.40
C ARG A 428 27.42 -5.11 27.36
N VAL A 429 26.60 -6.09 27.75
CA VAL A 429 25.79 -6.90 26.79
C VAL A 429 24.33 -7.08 27.22
N ALA A 430 23.95 -6.65 28.43
CA ALA A 430 22.59 -6.84 28.97
C ALA A 430 21.51 -6.13 28.13
N LEU A 431 21.82 -4.92 27.65
CA LEU A 431 20.86 -4.08 26.93
C LEU A 431 20.70 -4.60 25.50
N GLU A 432 21.78 -5.08 24.92
CA GLU A 432 21.91 -5.67 23.59
C GLU A 432 21.01 -6.91 23.47
N TRP A 433 21.03 -7.81 24.46
CA TRP A 433 20.12 -8.96 24.49
C TRP A 433 18.64 -8.55 24.57
N ARG A 434 18.34 -7.47 25.31
CA ARG A 434 16.98 -6.92 25.38
C ARG A 434 16.58 -6.22 24.08
N LEU A 435 17.50 -5.53 23.41
CA LEU A 435 17.27 -4.90 22.11
C LEU A 435 16.99 -5.96 21.04
N LEU A 436 17.79 -7.03 21.00
CA LEU A 436 17.64 -8.13 20.06
C LEU A 436 16.27 -8.82 20.20
N TYR A 437 15.99 -9.35 21.40
CA TYR A 437 14.83 -10.22 21.61
C TYR A 437 13.57 -9.49 22.10
N GLY A 438 13.70 -8.29 22.67
CA GLY A 438 12.59 -7.52 23.23
C GLY A 438 11.57 -7.05 22.18
N ARG A 439 11.96 -7.03 20.90
CA ARG A 439 11.06 -6.77 19.78
C ARG A 439 10.09 -7.91 19.52
N ILE A 440 10.45 -9.14 19.91
CA ILE A 440 9.67 -10.36 19.63
C ILE A 440 8.91 -10.86 20.86
N PHE A 441 9.58 -10.94 22.01
CA PHE A 441 9.04 -11.53 23.22
C PHE A 441 8.33 -10.49 24.10
N ARG A 442 7.46 -10.97 25.01
CA ARG A 442 6.75 -10.13 25.97
C ARG A 442 7.71 -9.29 26.82
N ALA A 443 8.75 -9.96 27.30
CA ALA A 443 9.81 -9.40 28.14
C ALA A 443 11.06 -10.28 28.01
N VAL A 444 12.22 -9.67 28.21
CA VAL A 444 13.52 -10.35 28.26
C VAL A 444 14.11 -10.15 29.66
N VAL A 445 14.17 -11.24 30.43
CA VAL A 445 14.71 -11.28 31.79
C VAL A 445 16.16 -11.72 31.70
N ILE A 446 17.07 -10.94 32.29
CA ILE A 446 18.50 -11.25 32.29
C ILE A 446 18.90 -11.74 33.68
N LEU A 447 19.48 -12.93 33.73
CA LEU A 447 20.03 -13.56 34.93
C LEU A 447 21.56 -13.65 34.82
N SER A 448 22.29 -13.43 35.91
CA SER A 448 23.75 -13.62 35.93
C SER A 448 24.27 -13.87 37.33
N GLU A 449 25.52 -14.27 37.47
CA GLU A 449 26.16 -14.47 38.78
C GLU A 449 26.32 -13.17 39.59
N LYS A 450 26.32 -12.01 38.91
CA LYS A 450 26.38 -10.69 39.54
C LYS A 450 25.09 -9.91 39.26
N SER A 451 24.57 -9.21 40.27
CA SER A 451 23.45 -8.29 40.07
C SER A 451 23.96 -6.96 39.57
N ASN A 452 23.12 -6.32 38.78
CA ASN A 452 23.27 -4.93 38.42
C ASN A 452 21.86 -4.31 38.43
N SER A 453 21.56 -3.52 39.47
CA SER A 453 20.24 -2.88 39.64
C SER A 453 19.92 -1.92 38.50
N ASP A 454 20.92 -1.20 38.02
CA ASP A 454 20.77 -0.16 37.00
C ASP A 454 20.41 -0.77 35.64
N LEU A 455 20.92 -1.98 35.38
CA LEU A 455 20.60 -2.77 34.19
C LEU A 455 19.50 -3.81 34.43
N ALA A 456 18.80 -3.78 35.57
CA ALA A 456 17.77 -4.75 35.97
C ALA A 456 18.20 -6.23 35.79
N VAL A 457 19.44 -6.55 36.14
CA VAL A 457 20.02 -7.90 36.09
C VAL A 457 19.88 -8.57 37.45
N GLU A 458 19.27 -9.75 37.49
CA GLU A 458 19.03 -10.51 38.72
C GLU A 458 20.13 -11.56 38.97
N VAL A 459 20.50 -11.74 40.25
CA VAL A 459 21.49 -12.74 40.64
C VAL A 459 20.90 -14.14 40.51
N SER A 460 21.56 -15.01 39.75
CA SER A 460 21.30 -16.44 39.69
C SER A 460 22.56 -17.21 39.30
N ASN A 461 22.94 -18.20 40.10
CA ASN A 461 24.01 -19.14 39.76
C ASN A 461 23.50 -20.11 38.69
N LEU A 462 24.24 -20.25 37.57
CA LEU A 462 23.86 -21.15 36.48
C LEU A 462 23.64 -22.59 36.95
N ALA A 463 24.47 -23.09 37.87
CA ALA A 463 24.37 -24.43 38.43
C ALA A 463 23.02 -24.71 39.10
N GLN A 464 22.30 -23.67 39.54
CA GLN A 464 21.01 -23.78 40.20
C GLN A 464 19.93 -22.88 39.56
N ALA A 465 20.12 -22.48 38.30
CA ALA A 465 19.24 -21.52 37.65
C ALA A 465 17.77 -21.98 37.64
N TYR A 466 17.52 -23.28 37.49
CA TYR A 466 16.18 -23.87 37.56
C TYR A 466 15.42 -23.57 38.87
N LYS A 467 16.11 -23.40 40.00
CA LYS A 467 15.50 -23.03 41.29
C LYS A 467 14.99 -21.59 41.32
N PHE A 468 15.56 -20.74 40.47
CA PHE A 468 15.16 -19.33 40.36
C PHE A 468 13.96 -19.12 39.43
N LEU A 469 13.73 -20.02 38.47
CA LEU A 469 12.69 -19.88 37.45
C LEU A 469 11.27 -19.71 38.03
N PRO A 470 10.84 -20.42 39.09
CA PRO A 470 9.52 -20.21 39.70
C PRO A 470 9.26 -18.75 40.11
N LYS A 471 10.27 -18.06 40.65
CA LYS A 471 10.16 -16.64 40.99
C LYS A 471 9.88 -15.76 39.77
N VAL A 472 10.49 -16.09 38.63
CA VAL A 472 10.24 -15.40 37.35
C VAL A 472 8.84 -15.73 36.83
N PHE A 473 8.39 -16.98 36.99
CA PHE A 473 7.05 -17.40 36.59
C PHE A 473 5.96 -16.64 37.34
N ASP A 474 6.10 -16.51 38.66
CA ASP A 474 5.17 -15.76 39.51
C ASP A 474 5.12 -14.28 39.11
N ARG A 475 6.29 -13.68 38.82
CA ARG A 475 6.36 -12.27 38.37
C ARG A 475 5.59 -12.03 37.07
N PHE A 476 5.57 -13.01 36.18
CA PHE A 476 4.86 -12.93 34.90
C PHE A 476 3.72 -13.94 34.80
N ALA A 477 2.89 -14.04 35.84
CA ALA A 477 1.76 -14.98 35.90
C ALA A 477 0.77 -14.90 34.70
N GLY A 478 0.77 -13.77 33.97
CA GLY A 478 -0.03 -13.59 32.76
C GLY A 478 0.61 -14.10 31.46
N ALA A 479 1.83 -14.66 31.48
CA ALA A 479 2.54 -15.13 30.28
C ALA A 479 1.97 -16.46 29.76
N GLY A 480 2.03 -16.68 28.44
CA GLY A 480 1.63 -17.93 27.76
C GLY A 480 2.66 -19.05 27.88
N GLY A 481 3.91 -18.70 28.21
CA GLY A 481 5.01 -19.63 28.46
C GLY A 481 6.33 -18.90 28.69
N PHE A 482 7.38 -19.67 28.95
CA PHE A 482 8.72 -19.17 29.26
C PHE A 482 9.77 -19.89 28.43
N MET A 483 10.60 -19.13 27.73
CA MET A 483 11.76 -19.65 26.99
C MET A 483 13.02 -19.34 27.81
N PHE A 484 13.85 -20.34 28.07
CA PHE A 484 15.17 -20.18 28.69
C PHE A 484 16.26 -20.28 27.61
N LEU A 485 17.28 -19.43 27.72
CA LEU A 485 18.40 -19.34 26.78
C LEU A 485 19.68 -18.98 27.56
N GLN A 486 20.80 -19.63 27.26
CA GLN A 486 22.12 -19.17 27.73
C GLN A 486 22.75 -18.22 26.70
N ASP A 487 23.54 -17.25 27.15
CA ASP A 487 24.13 -16.16 26.34
C ASP A 487 24.98 -16.60 25.13
N HIS A 488 25.47 -17.84 25.13
CA HIS A 488 26.24 -18.43 24.05
C HIS A 488 25.40 -19.26 23.06
N MET A 489 24.08 -19.27 23.21
CA MET A 489 23.12 -19.92 22.32
C MET A 489 22.28 -18.86 21.63
N ILE A 490 22.28 -18.83 20.29
CA ILE A 490 21.49 -17.87 19.52
C ILE A 490 20.22 -18.51 19.04
N LEU A 491 19.09 -17.88 19.37
CA LEU A 491 17.76 -18.29 18.98
C LEU A 491 17.32 -17.62 17.68
N ASN A 492 17.03 -18.42 16.65
CA ASN A 492 16.44 -17.96 15.40
C ASN A 492 14.92 -18.09 15.49
N TYR A 493 14.28 -17.13 16.15
CA TYR A 493 12.84 -17.18 16.47
C TYR A 493 11.94 -17.38 15.25
N TRP A 494 12.36 -16.92 14.06
CA TRP A 494 11.59 -17.08 12.82
C TRP A 494 11.39 -18.54 12.39
N ASN A 495 12.29 -19.44 12.78
CA ASN A 495 12.18 -20.88 12.47
C ASN A 495 11.34 -21.66 13.51
N LEU A 496 10.89 -21.00 14.58
CA LEU A 496 10.12 -21.64 15.65
C LEU A 496 8.63 -21.29 15.62
N TYR A 497 8.21 -20.45 14.67
CA TYR A 497 6.85 -19.91 14.60
C TYR A 497 5.75 -20.98 14.41
N ASP A 498 6.05 -22.08 13.72
CA ASP A 498 5.06 -23.12 13.38
C ASP A 498 4.93 -24.23 14.45
N PHE A 499 5.61 -24.10 15.59
CA PHE A 499 5.66 -25.14 16.62
C PHE A 499 4.63 -24.93 17.73
N ASP A 500 4.16 -26.04 18.31
CA ASP A 500 3.08 -26.02 19.29
C ASP A 500 3.55 -25.51 20.65
N LYS A 501 3.21 -24.26 20.97
CA LYS A 501 3.49 -23.61 22.26
C LYS A 501 2.74 -24.19 23.46
N ALA A 502 1.85 -25.17 23.27
CA ALA A 502 1.21 -25.89 24.37
C ALA A 502 2.08 -27.04 24.91
N LYS A 503 3.16 -27.40 24.21
CA LYS A 503 4.06 -28.52 24.53
C LYS A 503 5.43 -28.03 24.98
N LEU A 504 6.14 -28.89 25.72
CA LEU A 504 7.53 -28.66 26.10
C LEU A 504 8.45 -28.73 24.87
N TRP A 505 9.38 -27.77 24.76
CA TRP A 505 10.42 -27.81 23.73
C TRP A 505 11.78 -27.98 24.41
N ILE A 506 12.45 -29.10 24.13
CA ILE A 506 13.72 -29.47 24.75
C ILE A 506 14.64 -30.11 23.71
N THR A 507 15.92 -30.25 24.03
CA THR A 507 16.96 -30.76 23.11
C THR A 507 17.12 -32.29 23.16
N ASN A 508 16.08 -33.04 23.56
CA ASN A 508 16.15 -34.51 23.73
C ASN A 508 16.46 -35.29 22.46
N LYS A 509 16.32 -34.66 21.28
CA LYS A 509 16.67 -35.25 19.98
C LYS A 509 18.04 -34.79 19.44
N VAL A 510 18.75 -33.92 20.17
CA VAL A 510 20.07 -33.38 19.79
C VAL A 510 21.14 -34.17 20.54
N LYS A 511 21.71 -35.18 19.89
CA LYS A 511 22.65 -36.15 20.49
C LYS A 511 23.91 -35.50 21.06
N GLU A 512 24.32 -34.37 20.49
CA GLU A 512 25.51 -33.62 20.88
C GLU A 512 25.32 -32.87 22.20
N SER A 513 24.08 -32.51 22.54
CA SER A 513 23.74 -31.83 23.81
C SER A 513 23.19 -32.78 24.86
N TRP A 514 22.67 -33.95 24.45
CA TRP A 514 21.90 -34.85 25.31
C TRP A 514 22.55 -36.23 25.38
N SER A 515 22.98 -36.62 26.58
CA SER A 515 23.72 -37.87 26.80
C SER A 515 23.14 -38.69 27.94
N ASP A 516 23.09 -40.01 27.72
CA ASP A 516 22.80 -40.99 28.76
C ASP A 516 24.07 -41.25 29.56
N VAL A 517 24.01 -41.02 30.87
CA VAL A 517 25.15 -41.24 31.77
C VAL A 517 24.84 -42.45 32.66
N PRO A 518 25.55 -43.59 32.48
CA PRO A 518 25.38 -44.74 33.34
C PRO A 518 25.87 -44.41 34.77
N LEU A 519 25.16 -44.90 35.78
CA LEU A 519 25.57 -44.77 37.18
C LEU A 519 26.50 -45.90 37.60
N HIS A 520 26.26 -47.11 37.10
CA HIS A 520 27.13 -48.27 37.32
C HIS A 520 28.34 -48.25 36.38
N GLY A 521 29.55 -48.32 36.95
CA GLY A 521 30.81 -48.37 36.18
C GLY A 521 31.33 -47.02 35.67
N ASN A 522 30.71 -45.90 36.06
CA ASN A 522 31.18 -44.57 35.72
C ASN A 522 32.44 -44.20 36.51
N LYS A 523 33.44 -43.63 35.84
CA LYS A 523 34.73 -43.25 36.46
C LYS A 523 34.73 -41.83 37.03
N ILE A 524 33.69 -41.04 36.75
CA ILE A 524 33.59 -39.64 37.15
C ILE A 524 32.68 -39.54 38.38
N GLU A 525 33.30 -39.26 39.53
CA GLU A 525 32.63 -39.18 40.84
C GLU A 525 31.48 -38.15 40.87
N TRP A 526 31.63 -37.03 40.13
CA TRP A 526 30.60 -36.00 40.05
C TRP A 526 29.26 -36.53 39.54
N PHE A 527 29.26 -37.38 38.51
CA PHE A 527 28.01 -37.95 37.97
C PHE A 527 27.36 -38.95 38.91
N ILE A 528 28.16 -39.69 39.69
CA ILE A 528 27.65 -40.62 40.71
C ILE A 528 26.92 -39.83 41.80
N ASN A 529 27.56 -38.77 42.31
CA ASN A 529 26.98 -37.89 43.33
C ASN A 529 25.69 -37.22 42.85
N GLN A 530 25.67 -36.72 41.60
CA GLN A 530 24.46 -36.17 40.98
C GLN A 530 23.35 -37.24 40.86
N GLY A 531 23.71 -38.47 40.48
CA GLY A 531 22.77 -39.59 40.40
C GLY A 531 22.12 -39.95 41.73
N ASP A 532 22.88 -39.96 42.81
CA ASP A 532 22.36 -40.22 44.15
C ASP A 532 21.40 -39.11 44.61
N MET A 533 21.68 -37.85 44.27
CA MET A 533 20.77 -36.74 44.53
C MET A 533 19.50 -36.81 43.67
N VAL A 534 19.60 -37.20 42.40
CA VAL A 534 18.44 -37.44 41.53
C VAL A 534 17.55 -38.54 42.11
N LYS A 535 18.12 -39.66 42.58
CA LYS A 535 17.33 -40.72 43.23
C LYS A 535 16.55 -40.22 44.44
N LYS A 536 17.20 -39.39 45.29
CA LYS A 536 16.55 -38.75 46.44
C LYS A 536 15.44 -37.78 46.01
N ALA A 537 15.68 -36.97 44.98
CA ALA A 537 14.68 -36.04 44.45
C ALA A 537 13.47 -36.78 43.87
N ILE A 538 13.67 -37.79 43.01
CA ILE A 538 12.58 -38.58 42.44
C ILE A 538 11.76 -39.25 43.54
N ALA A 539 12.40 -39.82 44.58
CA ALA A 539 11.68 -40.42 45.71
C ALA A 539 10.77 -39.43 46.46
N SER A 540 11.07 -38.13 46.40
CA SER A 540 10.24 -37.06 47.00
C SER A 540 9.06 -36.63 46.12
N PHE A 541 9.04 -36.97 44.84
CA PHE A 541 7.98 -36.56 43.91
C PHE A 541 6.70 -37.40 44.09
N PRO A 542 5.52 -36.89 43.75
CA PRO A 542 4.30 -37.71 43.67
C PRO A 542 4.44 -38.90 42.71
N PHE A 543 3.70 -39.98 42.99
CA PHE A 543 3.80 -41.26 42.27
C PHE A 543 3.74 -41.13 40.73
N GLN A 544 2.89 -40.24 40.21
CA GLN A 544 2.76 -40.03 38.76
C GLN A 544 4.07 -39.56 38.10
N TYR A 545 4.78 -38.63 38.73
CA TYR A 545 6.02 -38.07 38.20
C TYR A 545 7.19 -39.06 38.34
N GLN A 546 7.19 -39.87 39.40
CA GLN A 546 8.13 -40.99 39.56
C GLN A 546 7.96 -42.02 38.44
N ALA A 547 6.72 -42.41 38.15
CA ALA A 547 6.40 -43.39 37.12
C ALA A 547 6.82 -42.88 35.73
N ASN A 548 6.56 -41.60 35.42
CA ASN A 548 6.98 -40.96 34.17
C ASN A 548 8.50 -40.94 34.01
N TYR A 549 9.24 -40.52 35.05
CA TYR A 549 10.69 -40.49 35.01
C TYR A 549 11.28 -41.89 34.82
N LYS A 550 10.80 -42.88 35.59
CA LYS A 550 11.25 -44.28 35.49
C LYS A 550 10.96 -44.87 34.11
N ARG A 551 9.81 -44.54 33.50
CA ARG A 551 9.46 -44.97 32.14
C ARG A 551 10.36 -44.34 31.07
N SER A 552 10.81 -43.12 31.30
CA SER A 552 11.61 -42.36 30.31
C SER A 552 13.11 -42.66 30.40
N VAL A 553 13.65 -42.81 31.61
CA VAL A 553 15.10 -42.93 31.85
C VAL A 553 15.51 -44.31 32.37
N GLY A 554 14.68 -44.96 33.18
CA GLY A 554 15.05 -46.17 33.92
C GLY A 554 15.76 -45.85 35.25
N GLU A 555 16.37 -46.87 35.88
CA GLU A 555 16.95 -46.77 37.24
C GLU A 555 18.49 -46.71 37.25
N ASP A 556 19.15 -47.15 36.17
CA ASP A 556 20.61 -47.36 36.13
C ASP A 556 21.39 -46.20 35.51
N LYS A 557 20.69 -45.16 35.04
CA LYS A 557 21.27 -44.01 34.34
C LYS A 557 20.60 -42.70 34.71
N ILE A 558 21.30 -41.60 34.45
CA ILE A 558 20.75 -40.24 34.48
C ILE A 558 20.98 -39.58 33.12
N ILE A 559 20.25 -38.50 32.86
CA ILE A 559 20.42 -37.70 31.66
C ILE A 559 21.29 -36.49 31.99
N HIS A 560 22.33 -36.29 31.19
CA HIS A 560 23.11 -35.06 31.19
C HIS A 560 22.81 -34.26 29.92
N CYS A 561 22.28 -33.05 30.12
CA CYS A 561 22.03 -32.07 29.07
C CYS A 561 22.41 -30.68 29.56
N ASN A 562 23.32 -30.00 28.86
CA ASN A 562 23.78 -28.66 29.25
C ASN A 562 22.64 -27.63 29.38
N SER A 563 21.46 -27.92 28.81
CA SER A 563 20.21 -27.18 29.02
C SER A 563 20.36 -25.69 28.71
N GLU A 564 21.03 -25.41 27.58
CA GLU A 564 21.26 -24.06 27.06
C GLU A 564 20.00 -23.43 26.49
N ILE A 565 19.01 -24.25 26.09
CA ILE A 565 17.75 -23.79 25.54
C ILE A 565 16.60 -24.75 25.86
N PHE A 566 15.48 -24.20 26.31
CA PHE A 566 14.22 -24.93 26.44
C PHE A 566 13.03 -23.99 26.56
N TYR A 567 11.82 -24.48 26.26
CA TYR A 567 10.56 -23.76 26.44
C TYR A 567 9.60 -24.53 27.33
N ILE A 568 8.98 -23.81 28.28
CA ILE A 568 7.98 -24.32 29.22
C ILE A 568 6.63 -23.63 28.93
N PRO A 569 5.59 -24.37 28.52
CA PRO A 569 4.27 -23.81 28.32
C PRO A 569 3.58 -23.50 29.65
N ARG A 570 2.62 -22.56 29.66
CA ARG A 570 1.88 -22.17 30.87
C ARG A 570 1.28 -23.34 31.64
N SER A 571 0.78 -24.36 30.94
CA SER A 571 0.18 -25.56 31.53
C SER A 571 1.12 -26.35 32.44
N HIS A 572 2.43 -26.26 32.23
CA HIS A 572 3.44 -27.05 32.95
C HIS A 572 4.17 -26.24 34.05
N ILE A 573 3.87 -24.95 34.20
CA ILE A 573 4.53 -24.06 35.17
C ILE A 573 4.25 -24.49 36.61
N GLY A 574 3.00 -24.87 36.90
CA GLY A 574 2.59 -25.31 38.24
C GLY A 574 3.35 -26.56 38.66
N ASP A 575 3.34 -27.57 37.79
CA ASP A 575 4.06 -28.82 37.98
C ASP A 575 5.57 -28.60 38.12
N PHE A 576 6.16 -27.76 37.26
CA PHE A 576 7.58 -27.44 37.35
C PHE A 576 7.92 -26.81 38.70
N SER A 577 7.16 -25.79 39.12
CA SER A 577 7.41 -25.08 40.38
C SER A 577 7.24 -26.00 41.60
N TYR A 578 6.23 -26.87 41.56
CA TYR A 578 5.98 -27.86 42.59
C TYR A 578 7.14 -28.88 42.70
N LEU A 579 7.62 -29.42 41.58
CA LEU A 579 8.74 -30.36 41.58
C LEU A 579 10.05 -29.69 42.00
N VAL A 580 10.30 -28.44 41.60
CA VAL A 580 11.44 -27.66 42.06
C VAL A 580 11.40 -27.47 43.58
N GLN A 581 10.22 -27.20 44.14
CA GLN A 581 10.04 -27.11 45.59
C GLN A 581 10.31 -28.45 46.29
N ALA A 582 9.89 -29.57 45.69
CA ALA A 582 10.14 -30.92 46.22
C ALA A 582 11.63 -31.31 46.23
N ILE A 583 12.43 -30.84 45.26
CA ILE A 583 13.90 -31.02 45.27
C ILE A 583 14.54 -30.38 46.52
N GLY A 584 13.98 -29.28 47.03
CA GLY A 584 14.42 -28.62 48.25
C GLY A 584 15.88 -28.19 48.23
N SER A 585 16.64 -28.60 49.25
CA SER A 585 18.05 -28.21 49.45
C SER A 585 19.06 -29.06 48.67
N LEU A 586 18.62 -30.07 47.89
CA LEU A 586 19.53 -30.89 47.09
C LEU A 586 20.27 -30.05 46.04
N ASP A 587 21.58 -30.26 45.93
CA ASP A 587 22.46 -29.52 45.02
C ASP A 587 22.62 -30.22 43.67
N ILE A 588 21.48 -30.46 43.03
CA ILE A 588 21.44 -31.03 41.68
C ILE A 588 21.78 -29.91 40.70
N HIS A 589 22.79 -30.14 39.86
CA HIS A 589 23.25 -29.19 38.86
C HIS A 589 22.18 -28.99 37.77
N HIS A 590 22.04 -27.77 37.25
CA HIS A 590 21.05 -27.39 36.23
C HIS A 590 21.04 -28.33 35.03
N SER A 591 22.22 -28.78 34.57
CA SER A 591 22.35 -29.72 33.44
C SER A 591 21.82 -31.14 33.70
N ILE A 592 21.52 -31.48 34.96
CA ILE A 592 20.89 -32.73 35.39
C ILE A 592 19.44 -32.47 35.84
N ALA A 593 19.20 -31.37 36.56
CA ALA A 593 17.91 -31.04 37.12
C ALA A 593 16.85 -30.78 36.05
N ILE A 594 17.17 -30.02 35.00
CA ILE A 594 16.23 -29.70 33.92
C ILE A 594 15.72 -30.94 33.18
N PRO A 595 16.59 -31.83 32.63
CA PRO A 595 16.10 -33.04 31.98
C PRO A 595 15.36 -33.96 32.95
N MET A 596 15.77 -34.04 34.22
CA MET A 596 15.04 -34.78 35.24
C MET A 596 13.62 -34.25 35.44
N LEU A 597 13.46 -32.94 35.62
CA LEU A 597 12.16 -32.30 35.81
C LEU A 597 11.25 -32.51 34.59
N PHE A 598 11.74 -32.29 33.37
CA PHE A 598 10.93 -32.44 32.17
C PHE A 598 10.47 -33.89 31.92
N LEU A 599 11.35 -34.87 32.13
CA LEU A 599 11.01 -36.29 31.96
C LEU A 599 10.16 -36.85 33.10
N ALA A 600 10.15 -36.18 34.25
CA ALA A 600 9.22 -36.46 35.33
C ALA A 600 7.83 -35.87 35.02
N MET A 601 7.75 -34.62 34.57
CA MET A 601 6.49 -33.94 34.26
C MET A 601 5.70 -34.63 33.16
N ASP A 602 6.34 -35.00 32.04
CA ASP A 602 5.64 -35.58 30.90
C ASP A 602 6.54 -36.51 30.07
N LEU A 603 5.93 -37.36 29.24
CA LEU A 603 6.64 -38.35 28.44
C LEU A 603 7.21 -37.73 27.16
N PRO A 604 8.38 -38.20 26.67
CA PRO A 604 8.98 -37.70 25.42
C PRO A 604 8.09 -37.74 24.18
N SER A 605 7.07 -38.59 24.15
CA SER A 605 6.07 -38.66 23.07
C SER A 605 5.15 -37.44 23.00
N ASN A 606 5.00 -36.73 24.12
CA ASN A 606 4.09 -35.60 24.28
C ASN A 606 4.78 -34.24 24.09
N PHE A 607 6.11 -34.23 24.08
CA PHE A 607 6.91 -33.03 23.75
C PHE A 607 6.73 -32.62 22.29
N GLU A 608 7.08 -31.38 21.97
CA GLU A 608 7.07 -30.94 20.57
C GLU A 608 8.16 -31.65 19.78
N SER A 609 7.73 -32.53 18.89
CA SER A 609 8.59 -33.46 18.16
C SER A 609 9.57 -32.79 17.19
N LYS A 610 9.27 -31.57 16.72
CA LYS A 610 10.07 -30.85 15.71
C LYS A 610 10.87 -29.69 16.28
N ALA A 611 10.42 -29.06 17.37
CA ALA A 611 11.11 -27.93 17.96
C ALA A 611 12.54 -28.34 18.39
N LEU A 612 13.49 -27.42 18.20
CA LEU A 612 14.91 -27.59 18.57
C LEU A 612 15.65 -28.81 17.96
N THR A 613 15.05 -29.52 17.00
CA THR A 613 15.71 -30.65 16.32
C THR A 613 16.80 -30.23 15.35
N LYS A 614 16.64 -29.09 14.66
CA LYS A 614 17.65 -28.50 13.76
C LYS A 614 18.56 -27.52 14.52
N LEU A 615 19.11 -27.97 15.65
CA LEU A 615 20.03 -27.18 16.44
C LEU A 615 21.47 -27.45 15.98
N ILE A 616 22.23 -26.41 15.69
CA ILE A 616 23.65 -26.54 15.35
C ILE A 616 24.43 -26.52 16.65
N TYR A 617 25.05 -27.64 17.01
CA TYR A 617 25.81 -27.79 18.25
C TYR A 617 27.27 -28.16 17.94
N ARG A 618 28.19 -27.20 18.08
CA ARG A 618 29.62 -27.40 17.77
C ARG A 618 30.50 -27.28 19.01
N THR A 619 30.87 -28.40 19.63
CA THR A 619 31.74 -28.38 20.83
C THR A 619 33.20 -28.04 20.53
N ASN A 620 33.68 -28.30 19.31
CA ASN A 620 35.08 -28.12 18.91
C ASN A 620 35.20 -27.09 17.77
N VAL A 621 35.11 -25.81 18.12
CA VAL A 621 35.26 -24.70 17.17
C VAL A 621 36.74 -24.29 17.05
N PRO A 622 37.31 -24.17 15.84
CA PRO A 622 38.68 -23.67 15.64
C PRO A 622 38.88 -22.25 16.21
N SER A 623 40.05 -21.95 16.75
CA SER A 623 40.35 -20.65 17.38
C SER A 623 40.25 -19.44 16.43
N ASN A 624 40.23 -19.67 15.12
CA ASN A 624 40.11 -18.64 14.07
C ASN A 624 38.70 -18.57 13.44
N ALA A 625 37.71 -19.29 13.98
CA ALA A 625 36.35 -19.28 13.45
C ALA A 625 35.67 -17.94 13.74
N THR A 626 35.04 -17.36 12.71
CA THR A 626 34.22 -16.13 12.83
C THR A 626 32.74 -16.47 12.95
N PHE A 627 31.91 -15.52 13.37
CA PHE A 627 30.47 -15.73 13.48
C PHE A 627 29.84 -16.16 12.16
N ALA A 628 30.31 -15.61 11.03
CA ALA A 628 29.84 -16.00 9.70
C ALA A 628 30.12 -17.48 9.34
N THR A 629 31.17 -18.09 9.92
CA THR A 629 31.50 -19.52 9.68
C THR A 629 30.74 -20.49 10.57
N ILE A 630 30.21 -20.00 11.69
CA ILE A 630 29.50 -20.79 12.70
C ILE A 630 27.98 -20.68 12.51
N TYR A 631 27.50 -19.47 12.21
CA TYR A 631 26.08 -19.12 12.16
C TYR A 631 25.38 -19.58 10.88
N THR A 632 24.10 -19.93 11.01
CA THR A 632 23.18 -20.21 9.89
C THR A 632 21.77 -19.77 10.27
N ALA A 633 21.10 -19.04 9.37
CA ALA A 633 19.74 -18.58 9.57
C ALA A 633 18.68 -19.69 9.44
N GLN A 634 19.03 -20.87 8.93
CA GLN A 634 18.09 -21.98 8.73
C GLN A 634 17.96 -22.91 9.96
N ALA A 635 18.87 -22.79 10.92
CA ALA A 635 18.83 -23.55 12.16
C ALA A 635 17.79 -22.99 13.13
N HIS A 636 17.27 -23.82 14.04
CA HIS A 636 16.39 -23.39 15.13
C HIS A 636 17.16 -22.54 16.15
N ALA A 637 18.38 -22.99 16.49
CA ALA A 637 19.31 -22.27 17.33
C ALA A 637 20.75 -22.70 16.98
N VAL A 638 21.72 -21.86 17.34
CA VAL A 638 23.15 -22.07 17.03
C VAL A 638 24.01 -21.93 18.28
N TYR A 639 24.87 -22.93 18.50
CA TYR A 639 25.86 -22.97 19.58
C TYR A 639 27.24 -23.44 19.08
N PRO A 640 28.34 -22.85 19.58
CA PRO A 640 28.44 -21.69 20.47
C PRO A 640 28.58 -20.38 19.69
N MET A 641 27.98 -19.30 20.21
CA MET A 641 28.13 -17.93 19.69
C MET A 641 28.46 -17.01 20.87
N LYS A 642 29.75 -16.79 21.13
CA LYS A 642 30.21 -16.08 22.32
C LYS A 642 30.27 -14.58 22.08
N VAL A 643 29.26 -13.84 22.51
CA VAL A 643 29.23 -12.37 22.47
C VAL A 643 29.85 -11.80 23.75
N GLN A 644 31.01 -11.17 23.67
CA GLN A 644 31.73 -10.63 24.83
C GLN A 644 31.67 -9.10 24.94
N ASN A 645 31.38 -8.41 23.83
CA ASN A 645 31.35 -6.96 23.74
C ASN A 645 30.37 -6.48 22.65
N GLU A 646 30.19 -5.17 22.54
CA GLU A 646 29.31 -4.53 21.55
C GLU A 646 29.71 -4.82 20.09
N ILE A 647 31.00 -4.94 19.79
CA ILE A 647 31.50 -5.25 18.43
C ILE A 647 31.08 -6.66 18.03
N ASP A 648 31.24 -7.63 18.93
CA ASP A 648 30.78 -9.01 18.71
C ASP A 648 29.25 -9.01 18.50
N PHE A 649 28.50 -8.20 19.27
CA PHE A 649 27.06 -8.10 19.10
C PHE A 649 26.68 -7.53 17.72
N VAL A 650 27.39 -6.50 17.23
CA VAL A 650 27.19 -5.97 15.87
C VAL A 650 27.49 -7.04 14.81
N GLU A 651 28.55 -7.83 14.98
CA GLU A 651 28.86 -8.94 14.06
C GLU A 651 27.75 -10.01 14.09
N LEU A 652 27.22 -10.32 15.28
CA LEU A 652 26.09 -11.22 15.45
C LEU A 652 24.85 -10.70 14.70
N ILE A 653 24.50 -9.43 14.86
CA ILE A 653 23.36 -8.81 14.16
C ILE A 653 23.53 -8.93 12.64
N ARG A 654 24.74 -8.66 12.12
CA ARG A 654 25.01 -8.77 10.68
C ARG A 654 24.79 -10.18 10.14
N VAL A 655 25.22 -11.22 10.87
CA VAL A 655 24.99 -12.61 10.42
C VAL A 655 23.52 -13.01 10.59
N MET A 656 22.87 -12.58 11.67
CA MET A 656 21.45 -12.85 11.92
C MET A 656 20.52 -12.16 10.92
N ALA A 657 20.93 -11.02 10.35
CA ALA A 657 20.18 -10.28 9.35
C ALA A 657 19.86 -11.10 8.08
N SER A 658 20.60 -12.18 7.83
CA SER A 658 20.28 -13.13 6.75
C SER A 658 18.96 -13.89 6.97
N GLY A 659 18.47 -13.96 8.21
CA GLY A 659 17.17 -14.56 8.58
C GLY A 659 16.10 -13.53 8.94
N ASP A 660 16.49 -12.41 9.55
CA ASP A 660 15.61 -11.26 9.82
C ASP A 660 16.32 -9.95 9.43
N PRO A 661 16.09 -9.43 8.20
CA PRO A 661 16.73 -8.22 7.72
C PRO A 661 16.54 -6.98 8.62
N PHE A 662 15.43 -6.91 9.37
CA PHE A 662 15.14 -5.81 10.32
C PHE A 662 16.11 -5.74 11.51
N LEU A 663 16.93 -6.77 11.72
CA LEU A 663 18.00 -6.70 12.71
C LEU A 663 19.04 -5.64 12.35
N MET A 664 19.23 -5.31 11.06
CA MET A 664 20.18 -4.28 10.63
C MET A 664 19.83 -2.88 11.14
N GLU A 665 18.58 -2.61 11.52
CA GLU A 665 18.19 -1.33 12.14
C GLU A 665 18.69 -1.17 13.58
N LEU A 666 19.17 -2.25 14.21
CA LEU A 666 19.68 -2.21 15.59
C LEU A 666 21.14 -1.74 15.69
N ILE A 667 21.85 -1.57 14.56
CA ILE A 667 23.30 -1.31 14.52
C ILE A 667 23.69 -0.09 13.70
#